data_AF-A0A9E5HIM2-F1
#
_entry.id   AF-A0A9E5HIM2-F1
#
_cell.length_a   1.000
_cell.length_b   1.000
_cell.length_c   1.000
_cell.angle_alpha   90.00
_cell.angle_beta   90.00
_cell.angle_gamma   90.00
#
_symmetry.space_group_name_H-M   'P 1'
#
loop_
_entity.id
_entity.type
_entity.pdbx_description
1 polymer ?
#
loop_
_entity_poly.entity_id
_entity_poly.type
_entity_poly.pdbx_seq_one_letter_code
_entity_poly.pdbx_strand_id
1 'polypeptide(L)'
;RLIPIITDEYPDPDFGSGAVKITGAHDFNDYQVAKRGGIPMYNLMDTRAAMRADGRPYAEEAADAQRIANGEIEWDENKVATMNLVPDEYRGLDRMEARERVVAAITAEGNAVMIPNPKAGEDGEADLIPHVENKPIMQPFGDRSKVVIEPMLTDQWFVDTAKIVGPALEAVRDGTVKIIPESGEKTYYHWLENIEPWCISRQLWWGHQVPVWFDEEGNQYCAATEAEAQAQAPGKTLTRDPDVLDTWFSSGLWPIGTLGWPEQNAALDKYFPTSTLITGQDILFFWVARMMMMQLAVVDQIPFDTVYLHGLVRDAKGKKMSKSTGNVIDPLDIIDEYGADALRFTNAAMASIGGVLKLDMQRIQGYRNFGTKLWNAARFAEMNEAMPSDGTIPMADQAVNKWIIGETAKVREVVDAAFDTYRFNDAAQALYAYVWGKVCDWYVELSKPLLNGDDEAAKEETRRVMGWVIDQCLILLHPIMPFITEELWGALGERAKMVVHADWPTYSAAELVDIAADREMNWVISLIEGIRSARSQMRVPAGLRIPMIVTELDGAGQAAWARNEAMILKLARVVDLTHADAFPKGTITVAVPGGTFGLPLADIIDIDAEKERLEKSLGKLAKELGGLRGRLNNPKFVASAPDEVVEEARANLAEREEEEAQLKAAMDRLNEI
;
A
#
# COMPACT_ATOMS: atom_id res chain seq x y z
N ARG A 1 -13.08 5.49 55.13
CA ARG A 1 -13.13 4.05 54.78
C ARG A 1 -11.69 3.52 54.67
N LEU A 2 -11.42 2.33 55.18
CA LEU A 2 -10.18 1.58 54.99
C LEU A 2 -10.22 0.84 53.65
N ILE A 3 -9.14 0.93 52.89
CA ILE A 3 -8.98 0.21 51.63
C ILE A 3 -8.15 -1.05 51.90
N PRO A 4 -8.58 -2.24 51.43
CA PRO A 4 -7.80 -3.45 51.61
C PRO A 4 -6.48 -3.37 50.82
N ILE A 5 -5.42 -3.93 51.38
CA ILE A 5 -4.16 -4.18 50.67
C ILE A 5 -4.23 -5.60 50.11
N ILE A 6 -4.13 -5.73 48.80
CA ILE A 6 -4.14 -7.01 48.09
C ILE A 6 -2.82 -7.22 47.34
N THR A 7 -2.52 -8.47 47.03
CA THR A 7 -1.39 -8.86 46.18
C THR A 7 -1.92 -9.29 44.81
N ASP A 8 -1.28 -8.83 43.74
CA ASP A 8 -1.57 -9.23 42.36
C ASP A 8 -0.25 -9.19 41.57
N GLU A 9 -0.19 -9.82 40.40
CA GLU A 9 1.00 -9.81 39.52
C GLU A 9 1.08 -8.56 38.63
N TYR A 10 0.00 -7.79 38.53
CA TYR A 10 -0.07 -6.57 37.72
C TYR A 10 0.86 -5.42 38.18
N PRO A 11 0.98 -5.09 39.48
CA PRO A 11 1.83 -3.98 39.92
C PRO A 11 3.32 -4.27 39.72
N ASP A 12 4.04 -3.34 39.09
CA ASP A 12 5.50 -3.38 38.95
C ASP A 12 6.19 -2.90 40.25
N PRO A 13 6.95 -3.75 40.96
CA PRO A 13 7.62 -3.37 42.20
C PRO A 13 8.71 -2.31 42.01
N ASP A 14 9.25 -2.16 40.80
CA ASP A 14 10.30 -1.19 40.48
C ASP A 14 9.72 0.15 39.99
N PHE A 15 8.39 0.23 39.77
CA PHE A 15 7.72 1.45 39.33
C PHE A 15 7.11 2.24 40.50
N GLY A 16 7.48 3.51 40.63
CA GLY A 16 6.94 4.40 41.65
C GLY A 16 7.27 3.92 43.06
N SER A 17 6.26 3.66 43.88
CA SER A 17 6.43 3.09 45.23
C SER A 17 6.41 1.55 45.27
N GLY A 18 6.28 0.88 44.12
CA GLY A 18 6.05 -0.56 44.04
C GLY A 18 4.64 -1.00 44.46
N ALA A 19 3.72 -0.05 44.64
CA ALA A 19 2.31 -0.29 44.94
C ALA A 19 1.44 0.66 44.10
N VAL A 20 0.28 0.17 43.65
CA VAL A 20 -0.62 0.92 42.76
C VAL A 20 -2.02 0.99 43.34
N LYS A 21 -2.70 2.12 43.15
CA LYS A 21 -4.14 2.24 43.46
C LYS A 21 -4.94 1.36 42.49
N ILE A 22 -6.02 0.73 42.96
CA ILE A 22 -6.92 -0.06 42.11
C ILE A 22 -8.29 0.62 42.07
N THR A 23 -8.67 1.10 40.89
CA THR A 23 -9.91 1.81 40.59
C THR A 23 -10.71 1.10 39.48
N GLY A 24 -11.22 -0.10 39.78
CA GLY A 24 -11.77 -1.02 38.77
C GLY A 24 -12.96 -0.53 37.95
N ALA A 25 -13.65 0.55 38.34
CA ALA A 25 -14.70 1.16 37.54
C ALA A 25 -14.20 2.17 36.49
N HIS A 26 -12.92 2.57 36.55
CA HIS A 26 -12.36 3.73 35.83
C HIS A 26 -11.05 3.45 35.10
N ASP A 27 -10.56 2.21 35.12
CA ASP A 27 -9.37 1.79 34.39
C ASP A 27 -9.49 0.30 34.00
N PHE A 28 -9.09 -0.02 32.77
CA PHE A 28 -9.25 -1.37 32.20
C PHE A 28 -8.40 -2.42 32.90
N ASN A 29 -7.18 -2.07 33.32
CA ASN A 29 -6.30 -2.99 34.01
C ASN A 29 -6.75 -3.15 35.46
N ASP A 30 -7.11 -2.04 36.11
CA ASP A 30 -7.67 -2.05 37.46
C ASP A 30 -8.97 -2.86 37.52
N TYR A 31 -9.80 -2.84 36.46
CA TYR A 31 -11.02 -3.64 36.38
C TYR A 31 -10.70 -5.13 36.55
N GLN A 32 -9.69 -5.63 35.85
CA GLN A 32 -9.31 -7.03 35.91
C GLN A 32 -8.72 -7.39 37.29
N VAL A 33 -7.88 -6.52 37.87
CA VAL A 33 -7.34 -6.72 39.23
C VAL A 33 -8.47 -6.72 40.26
N ALA A 34 -9.38 -5.75 40.19
CA ALA A 34 -10.53 -5.66 41.10
C ALA A 34 -11.45 -6.88 40.98
N LYS A 35 -11.68 -7.37 39.75
CA LYS A 35 -12.48 -8.58 39.50
C LYS A 35 -11.84 -9.83 40.12
N ARG A 36 -10.53 -10.04 39.91
CA ARG A 36 -9.79 -11.15 40.54
C ARG A 36 -9.78 -11.06 42.06
N GLY A 37 -9.66 -9.85 42.59
CA GLY A 37 -9.64 -9.58 44.02
C GLY A 37 -11.01 -9.56 44.71
N GLY A 38 -12.11 -9.72 43.96
CA GLY A 38 -13.47 -9.60 44.51
C GLY A 38 -13.76 -8.22 45.11
N ILE A 39 -13.19 -7.16 44.51
CA ILE A 39 -13.30 -5.78 45.00
C ILE A 39 -14.49 -5.08 44.35
N PRO A 40 -15.41 -4.46 45.12
CA PRO A 40 -16.51 -3.69 44.56
C PRO A 40 -16.03 -2.49 43.73
N MET A 41 -16.63 -2.30 42.55
CA MET A 41 -16.24 -1.29 41.57
C MET A 41 -17.20 -0.09 41.58
N TYR A 42 -16.89 0.93 42.38
CA TYR A 42 -17.74 2.11 42.52
C TYR A 42 -17.52 3.10 41.37
N ASN A 43 -18.58 3.36 40.60
CA ASN A 43 -18.54 4.43 39.61
C ASN A 43 -18.63 5.80 40.29
N LEU A 44 -17.71 6.70 39.97
CA LEU A 44 -17.55 8.02 40.58
C LEU A 44 -17.88 9.16 39.60
N MET A 45 -17.95 8.87 38.30
CA MET A 45 -18.19 9.86 37.26
C MET A 45 -19.50 9.57 36.53
N ASP A 46 -20.16 10.63 36.07
CA ASP A 46 -21.32 10.52 35.19
C ASP A 46 -20.89 10.42 33.71
N THR A 47 -21.88 10.34 32.81
CA THR A 47 -21.65 10.21 31.36
C THR A 47 -21.04 11.46 30.71
N ARG A 48 -20.87 12.55 31.47
CA ARG A 48 -20.22 13.79 31.04
C ARG A 48 -18.85 13.97 31.68
N ALA A 49 -18.38 12.94 32.40
CA ALA A 49 -17.13 12.96 33.13
C ALA A 49 -17.08 14.06 34.21
N ALA A 50 -18.24 14.39 34.78
CA ALA A 50 -18.36 15.11 36.04
C ALA A 50 -18.48 14.11 37.19
N MET A 51 -18.07 14.52 38.39
CA MET A 51 -18.24 13.70 39.58
C MET A 51 -19.73 13.51 39.87
N ARG A 52 -20.17 12.27 40.11
CA ARG A 52 -21.58 11.93 40.34
C ARG A 52 -22.21 12.77 41.46
N ALA A 53 -23.43 13.27 41.21
CA ALA A 53 -24.17 14.10 42.15
C ALA A 53 -25.34 13.39 42.86
N ASP A 54 -25.63 12.15 42.47
CA ASP A 54 -26.72 11.32 43.00
C ASP A 54 -26.31 10.56 44.28
N GLY A 55 -27.21 9.72 44.80
CA GLY A 55 -26.95 8.88 45.99
C GLY A 55 -27.11 9.59 47.34
N ARG A 56 -27.01 8.84 48.43
CA ARG A 56 -27.10 9.37 49.80
C ARG A 56 -25.85 10.19 50.17
N PRO A 57 -25.82 10.94 51.29
CA PRO A 57 -24.62 11.65 51.72
C PRO A 57 -23.40 10.72 51.80
N TYR A 58 -22.21 11.25 51.45
CA TYR A 58 -20.97 10.48 51.41
C TYR A 58 -20.71 9.67 52.67
N ALA A 59 -20.98 10.24 53.85
CA ALA A 59 -20.73 9.57 55.13
C ALA A 59 -21.51 8.25 55.28
N GLU A 60 -22.75 8.20 54.77
CA GLU A 60 -23.58 6.98 54.80
C GLU A 60 -23.09 5.95 53.78
N GLU A 61 -22.82 6.38 52.55
CA GLU A 61 -22.33 5.49 51.49
C GLU A 61 -20.96 4.91 51.84
N ALA A 62 -20.06 5.72 52.42
CA ALA A 62 -18.75 5.28 52.86
C ALA A 62 -18.81 4.30 54.04
N ALA A 63 -19.79 4.45 54.93
CA ALA A 63 -20.02 3.51 56.03
C ALA A 63 -20.51 2.15 55.51
N ASP A 64 -21.50 2.13 54.61
CA ASP A 64 -21.97 0.89 54.00
C ASP A 64 -20.88 0.23 53.14
N ALA A 65 -20.07 1.02 52.43
CA ALA A 65 -18.94 0.51 51.67
C ALA A 65 -17.83 -0.08 52.58
N GLN A 66 -17.65 0.44 53.79
CA GLN A 66 -16.78 -0.17 54.80
C GLN A 66 -17.34 -1.52 55.27
N ARG A 67 -18.64 -1.60 55.54
CA ARG A 67 -19.30 -2.83 55.99
C ARG A 67 -19.24 -3.91 54.90
N ILE A 68 -19.38 -3.52 53.63
CA ILE A 68 -19.11 -4.38 52.47
C ILE A 68 -17.67 -4.91 52.50
N ALA A 69 -16.68 -4.02 52.65
CA ALA A 69 -15.27 -4.43 52.71
C ALA A 69 -14.95 -5.34 53.92
N ASN A 70 -15.68 -5.19 55.02
CA ASN A 70 -15.58 -6.05 56.21
C ASN A 70 -16.31 -7.40 56.06
N GLY A 71 -17.04 -7.63 54.96
CA GLY A 71 -17.86 -8.82 54.77
C GLY A 71 -19.14 -8.85 55.61
N GLU A 72 -19.57 -7.71 56.17
CA GLU A 72 -20.77 -7.61 57.00
C GLU A 72 -22.06 -7.47 56.19
N ILE A 73 -21.93 -7.06 54.92
CA ILE A 73 -23.03 -6.88 53.99
C ILE A 73 -22.66 -7.50 52.65
N GLU A 74 -23.53 -8.37 52.13
CA GLU A 74 -23.41 -8.85 50.75
C GLU A 74 -23.73 -7.72 49.74
N TRP A 75 -23.05 -7.81 48.61
CA TRP A 75 -23.19 -6.86 47.52
C TRP A 75 -23.29 -7.60 46.19
N ASP A 76 -24.01 -6.97 45.26
CA ASP A 76 -24.02 -7.30 43.85
C ASP A 76 -23.66 -6.05 43.04
N GLU A 77 -23.48 -6.22 41.73
CA GLU A 77 -23.08 -5.14 40.83
C GLU A 77 -24.10 -3.99 40.81
N ASN A 78 -25.41 -4.32 40.86
CA ASN A 78 -26.49 -3.33 40.88
C ASN A 78 -26.42 -2.43 42.11
N LYS A 79 -26.27 -3.02 43.30
CA LYS A 79 -26.12 -2.27 44.54
C LYS A 79 -24.90 -1.36 44.49
N VAL A 80 -23.75 -1.88 44.08
CA VAL A 80 -22.50 -1.10 43.99
C VAL A 80 -22.62 0.03 42.98
N ALA A 81 -23.26 -0.20 41.83
CA ALA A 81 -23.48 0.82 40.81
C ALA A 81 -24.32 2.00 41.34
N THR A 82 -25.33 1.73 42.18
CA THR A 82 -26.15 2.79 42.80
C THR A 82 -25.44 3.58 43.89
N MET A 83 -24.40 3.02 44.52
CA MET A 83 -23.65 3.70 45.58
C MET A 83 -22.74 4.80 45.02
N ASN A 84 -22.79 5.99 45.62
CA ASN A 84 -21.94 7.12 45.24
C ASN A 84 -20.91 7.44 46.34
N LEU A 85 -19.64 7.11 46.08
CA LEU A 85 -18.53 7.38 47.01
C LEU A 85 -17.81 8.71 46.75
N VAL A 86 -18.41 9.60 45.96
CA VAL A 86 -17.91 10.98 45.80
C VAL A 86 -18.24 11.80 47.06
N PRO A 87 -17.23 12.41 47.73
CA PRO A 87 -17.46 13.34 48.83
C PRO A 87 -18.39 14.49 48.43
N ASP A 88 -19.29 14.88 49.33
CA ASP A 88 -20.41 15.78 49.02
C ASP A 88 -19.96 17.12 48.40
N GLU A 89 -18.78 17.62 48.79
CA GLU A 89 -18.18 18.87 48.28
C GLU A 89 -17.61 18.80 46.85
N TYR A 90 -17.37 17.60 46.33
CA TYR A 90 -16.88 17.39 44.95
C TYR A 90 -17.98 16.98 43.98
N ARG A 91 -19.18 16.69 44.48
CA ARG A 91 -20.31 16.26 43.65
C ARG A 91 -20.67 17.32 42.60
N GLY A 92 -20.83 16.88 41.35
CA GLY A 92 -21.18 17.72 40.21
C GLY A 92 -20.02 18.51 39.58
N LEU A 93 -18.81 18.47 40.16
CA LEU A 93 -17.65 19.13 39.57
C LEU A 93 -17.16 18.39 38.31
N ASP A 94 -16.62 19.13 37.34
CA ASP A 94 -15.84 18.51 36.26
C ASP A 94 -14.63 17.76 36.84
N ARG A 95 -14.25 16.64 36.24
CA ARG A 95 -13.15 15.79 36.74
C ARG A 95 -11.82 16.53 36.91
N MET A 96 -11.49 17.50 36.06
CA MET A 96 -10.22 18.22 36.16
C MET A 96 -10.24 19.23 37.29
N GLU A 97 -11.38 19.91 37.48
CA GLU A 97 -11.62 20.78 38.63
C GLU A 97 -11.62 19.98 39.94
N ALA A 98 -12.30 18.84 39.97
CA ALA A 98 -12.31 17.94 41.12
C ALA A 98 -10.90 17.46 41.45
N ARG A 99 -10.09 17.08 40.46
CA ARG A 99 -8.70 16.65 40.64
C ARG A 99 -7.85 17.73 41.30
N GLU A 100 -7.94 18.98 40.85
CA GLU A 100 -7.18 20.09 41.45
C GLU A 100 -7.52 20.26 42.92
N ARG A 101 -8.82 20.26 43.26
CA ARG A 101 -9.29 20.38 44.65
C ARG A 101 -8.88 19.18 45.50
N VAL A 102 -8.96 17.96 44.97
CA VAL A 102 -8.54 16.74 45.67
C VAL A 102 -7.04 16.77 45.98
N VAL A 103 -6.20 17.21 45.05
CA VAL A 103 -4.74 17.34 45.31
C VAL A 103 -4.47 18.37 46.39
N ALA A 104 -5.18 19.51 46.37
CA ALA A 104 -5.08 20.52 47.41
C ALA A 104 -5.52 19.99 48.78
N ALA A 105 -6.62 19.24 48.85
CA ALA A 105 -7.13 18.62 50.08
C ALA A 105 -6.14 17.58 50.64
N ILE A 106 -5.65 16.65 49.81
CA ILE A 106 -4.63 15.65 50.20
C ILE A 106 -3.38 16.35 50.77
N THR A 107 -2.98 17.45 50.15
CA THR A 107 -1.84 18.25 50.63
C THR A 107 -2.13 18.91 51.97
N ALA A 108 -3.29 19.55 52.11
CA ALA A 108 -3.70 20.24 53.34
C ALA A 108 -3.88 19.28 54.53
N GLU A 109 -4.30 18.05 54.27
CA GLU A 109 -4.42 16.98 55.28
C GLU A 109 -3.08 16.34 55.67
N GLY A 110 -1.98 16.70 55.00
CA GLY A 110 -0.65 16.12 55.25
C GLY A 110 -0.48 14.70 54.69
N ASN A 111 -1.33 14.29 53.75
CA ASN A 111 -1.28 12.98 53.10
C ASN A 111 -0.41 12.96 51.82
N ALA A 112 0.00 14.13 51.33
CA ALA A 112 0.94 14.25 50.23
C ALA A 112 2.38 13.94 50.70
N VAL A 113 3.17 13.28 49.84
CA VAL A 113 4.62 13.20 50.04
C VAL A 113 5.20 14.59 49.77
N MET A 114 5.88 15.16 50.76
CA MET A 114 6.42 16.52 50.69
C MET A 114 7.94 16.49 50.49
N ILE A 115 8.47 17.37 49.64
CA ILE A 115 9.91 17.54 49.39
C ILE A 115 10.33 19.00 49.64
N PRO A 116 11.60 19.27 49.95
CA PRO A 116 12.12 20.64 50.00
C PRO A 116 11.84 21.37 48.69
N ASN A 117 11.31 22.59 48.77
CA ASN A 117 11.06 23.42 47.61
C ASN A 117 12.40 23.74 46.92
N PRO A 118 12.66 23.25 45.70
CA PRO A 118 13.91 23.50 45.00
C PRO A 118 14.08 24.97 44.60
N LYS A 119 13.07 25.82 44.81
CA LYS A 119 13.08 27.27 44.53
C LYS A 119 13.16 28.14 45.79
N ALA A 120 13.19 27.55 46.99
CA ALA A 120 13.34 28.32 48.22
C ALA A 120 14.74 28.95 48.31
N GLY A 121 14.81 30.22 48.72
CA GLY A 121 16.07 30.90 49.02
C GLY A 121 16.68 30.39 50.33
N GLU A 122 17.96 30.67 50.56
CA GLU A 122 18.76 30.14 51.69
C GLU A 122 18.31 30.61 53.09
N ASP A 123 17.26 31.43 53.20
CA ASP A 123 16.81 32.02 54.47
C ASP A 123 15.66 31.22 55.11
N GLY A 124 16.02 30.14 55.79
CA GLY A 124 15.49 29.80 57.12
C GLY A 124 13.98 29.63 57.34
N GLU A 125 13.30 28.76 56.58
CA GLU A 125 12.21 27.88 57.04
C GLU A 125 12.13 26.69 56.06
N ALA A 126 11.70 25.50 56.53
CA ALA A 126 11.55 24.34 55.65
C ALA A 126 10.32 24.53 54.74
N ASP A 127 10.50 25.28 53.66
CA ASP A 127 9.51 25.42 52.60
C ASP A 127 9.39 24.06 51.89
N LEU A 128 8.32 23.33 52.20
CA LEU A 128 8.04 22.02 51.65
C LEU A 128 6.88 22.11 50.66
N ILE A 129 7.04 21.49 49.50
CA ILE A 129 6.00 21.39 48.47
C ILE A 129 5.64 19.92 48.22
N PRO A 130 4.42 19.61 47.75
CA PRO A 130 4.09 18.26 47.30
C PRO A 130 5.06 17.80 46.22
N HIS A 131 5.52 16.57 46.32
CA HIS A 131 6.34 15.93 45.30
C HIS A 131 5.48 15.68 44.06
N VAL A 132 5.71 16.46 43.01
CA VAL A 132 5.03 16.34 41.72
C VAL A 132 6.07 16.09 40.63
N GLU A 133 6.01 14.92 40.03
CA GLU A 133 6.89 14.55 38.92
C GLU A 133 6.19 14.76 37.59
N ASN A 134 6.84 15.50 36.69
CA ASN A 134 6.39 15.58 35.30
C ASN A 134 6.75 14.27 34.60
N LYS A 135 5.74 13.49 34.25
CA LYS A 135 5.91 12.23 33.51
C LYS A 135 5.11 12.26 32.19
N PRO A 136 5.71 11.83 31.07
CA PRO A 136 4.94 11.49 29.88
C PRO A 136 3.99 10.34 30.23
N ILE A 137 2.69 10.53 29.97
CA ILE A 137 1.67 9.50 30.15
C ILE A 137 1.09 9.11 28.80
N MET A 138 0.83 7.81 28.62
CA MET A 138 0.16 7.28 27.43
C MET A 138 -1.35 7.42 27.59
N GLN A 139 -1.85 8.63 27.33
CA GLN A 139 -3.27 8.94 27.49
C GLN A 139 -4.06 8.57 26.22
N PRO A 140 -5.14 7.78 26.33
CA PRO A 140 -6.00 7.47 25.19
C PRO A 140 -6.90 8.65 24.84
N PHE A 141 -7.05 8.91 23.54
CA PHE A 141 -7.93 9.95 23.01
C PHE A 141 -8.88 9.36 21.97
N GLY A 142 -10.10 9.89 21.93
CA GLY A 142 -11.05 9.59 20.86
C GLY A 142 -10.42 9.95 19.51
N ASP A 143 -10.41 9.00 18.58
CA ASP A 143 -9.78 9.17 17.27
C ASP A 143 -10.39 10.35 16.49
N ARG A 144 -11.69 10.59 16.63
CA ARG A 144 -12.46 11.66 16.00
C ARG A 144 -12.49 12.94 16.83
N SER A 145 -12.82 12.85 18.12
CA SER A 145 -13.02 14.04 18.97
C SER A 145 -11.73 14.63 19.52
N LYS A 146 -10.67 13.82 19.62
CA LYS A 146 -9.41 14.16 20.31
C LYS A 146 -9.58 14.50 21.80
N VAL A 147 -10.70 14.10 22.40
CA VAL A 147 -10.95 14.19 23.84
C VAL A 147 -10.46 12.93 24.54
N VAL A 148 -10.00 13.05 25.78
CA VAL A 148 -9.57 11.92 26.62
C VAL A 148 -10.70 10.89 26.74
N ILE A 149 -10.37 9.62 26.56
CA ILE A 149 -11.31 8.50 26.77
C ILE A 149 -11.37 8.20 28.26
N GLU A 150 -12.59 8.16 28.81
CA GLU A 150 -12.85 7.76 30.19
C GLU A 150 -13.47 6.35 30.19
N PRO A 151 -12.84 5.36 30.85
CA PRO A 151 -13.46 4.06 31.09
C PRO A 151 -14.68 4.22 32.01
N MET A 152 -15.78 3.55 31.67
CA MET A 152 -17.01 3.59 32.43
C MET A 152 -17.69 2.22 32.37
N LEU A 153 -18.21 1.77 33.51
CA LEU A 153 -19.05 0.57 33.56
C LEU A 153 -20.46 0.93 33.10
N THR A 154 -20.89 0.28 32.02
CA THR A 154 -22.23 0.42 31.43
C THR A 154 -22.66 -0.93 30.86
N ASP A 155 -23.96 -1.22 30.88
CA ASP A 155 -24.50 -2.38 30.17
C ASP A 155 -24.35 -2.19 28.66
N GLN A 156 -23.83 -3.21 27.99
CA GLN A 156 -23.57 -3.20 26.55
C GLN A 156 -23.77 -4.61 25.97
N TRP A 157 -24.01 -4.68 24.67
CA TRP A 157 -24.11 -5.92 23.91
C TRP A 157 -22.74 -6.35 23.40
N PHE A 158 -22.41 -7.62 23.62
CA PHE A 158 -21.15 -8.21 23.19
C PHE A 158 -21.36 -9.46 22.33
N VAL A 159 -20.49 -9.64 21.35
CA VAL A 159 -20.28 -10.93 20.69
C VAL A 159 -19.20 -11.68 21.44
N ASP A 160 -19.49 -12.92 21.84
CA ASP A 160 -18.54 -13.87 22.39
C ASP A 160 -17.62 -14.41 21.28
N THR A 161 -16.57 -13.64 20.99
CA THR A 161 -15.64 -13.87 19.88
C THR A 161 -14.90 -15.21 20.00
N ALA A 162 -14.69 -15.70 21.22
CA ALA A 162 -14.05 -17.00 21.46
C ALA A 162 -14.81 -18.17 20.82
N LYS A 163 -16.13 -18.03 20.61
CA LYS A 163 -16.95 -19.07 19.96
C LYS A 163 -16.89 -19.06 18.43
N ILE A 164 -16.46 -17.97 17.82
CA ILE A 164 -16.53 -17.78 16.35
C ILE A 164 -15.16 -17.58 15.71
N VAL A 165 -14.11 -17.33 16.50
CA VAL A 165 -12.76 -17.05 15.98
C VAL A 165 -12.04 -18.29 15.45
N GLY A 166 -12.30 -19.46 16.05
CA GLY A 166 -11.58 -20.71 15.73
C GLY A 166 -11.62 -21.07 14.24
N PRO A 167 -12.81 -21.22 13.62
CA PRO A 167 -12.92 -21.52 12.19
C PRO A 167 -12.20 -20.49 11.30
N ALA A 168 -12.22 -19.21 11.67
CA ALA A 168 -11.57 -18.14 10.92
C ALA A 168 -10.03 -18.20 11.00
N LEU A 169 -9.48 -18.67 12.12
CA LEU A 169 -8.04 -18.94 12.27
C LEU A 169 -7.62 -20.14 11.43
N GLU A 170 -8.37 -21.25 11.53
CA GLU A 170 -8.05 -22.50 10.84
C GLU A 170 -8.10 -22.34 9.32
N ALA A 171 -9.10 -21.63 8.79
CA ALA A 171 -9.21 -21.37 7.35
C ALA A 171 -7.98 -20.66 6.75
N VAL A 172 -7.24 -19.87 7.53
CA VAL A 172 -5.98 -19.27 7.06
C VAL A 172 -4.81 -20.22 7.31
N ARG A 173 -4.76 -20.89 8.48
CA ARG A 173 -3.69 -21.83 8.84
C ARG A 173 -3.57 -23.03 7.89
N ASP A 174 -4.69 -23.54 7.39
CA ASP A 174 -4.73 -24.69 6.47
C ASP A 174 -4.61 -24.29 4.98
N GLY A 175 -4.58 -22.99 4.69
CA GLY A 175 -4.45 -22.44 3.34
C GLY A 175 -5.74 -22.39 2.52
N THR A 176 -6.91 -22.66 3.13
CA THR A 176 -8.23 -22.49 2.51
C THR A 176 -8.45 -21.03 2.10
N VAL A 177 -7.99 -20.09 2.92
CA VAL A 177 -7.95 -18.66 2.64
C VAL A 177 -6.50 -18.17 2.68
N LYS A 178 -6.05 -17.56 1.59
CA LYS A 178 -4.68 -17.04 1.47
C LYS A 178 -4.65 -15.53 1.69
N ILE A 179 -3.71 -15.05 2.50
CA ILE A 179 -3.49 -13.60 2.69
C ILE A 179 -2.22 -13.20 1.95
N ILE A 180 -2.34 -12.20 1.07
CA ILE A 180 -1.25 -11.65 0.25
C ILE A 180 -1.01 -10.21 0.68
N PRO A 181 0.21 -9.80 1.08
CA PRO A 181 1.37 -10.66 1.33
C PRO A 181 1.21 -11.55 2.57
N GLU A 182 1.96 -12.65 2.60
CA GLU A 182 2.03 -13.61 3.72
C GLU A 182 2.37 -12.92 5.06
N SER A 183 3.07 -11.79 5.05
CA SER A 183 3.33 -11.00 6.26
C SER A 183 2.06 -10.54 6.97
N GLY A 184 0.94 -10.39 6.24
CA GLY A 184 -0.37 -10.07 6.80
C GLY A 184 -0.93 -11.17 7.70
N GLU A 185 -0.55 -12.44 7.48
CA GLU A 185 -1.00 -13.56 8.31
C GLU A 185 -0.53 -13.42 9.75
N LYS A 186 0.72 -12.99 9.98
CA LYS A 186 1.24 -12.76 11.33
C LYS A 186 0.40 -11.74 12.10
N THR A 187 0.02 -10.65 11.42
CA THR A 187 -0.86 -9.65 12.01
C THR A 187 -2.25 -10.23 12.26
N TYR A 188 -2.80 -10.99 11.31
CA TYR A 188 -4.08 -11.67 11.46
C TYR A 188 -4.10 -12.61 12.68
N TYR A 189 -3.13 -13.52 12.80
CA TYR A 189 -3.02 -14.44 13.94
C TYR A 189 -2.86 -13.70 15.25
N HIS A 190 -1.95 -12.72 15.31
CA HIS A 190 -1.73 -11.94 16.53
C HIS A 190 -3.02 -11.31 17.05
N TRP A 191 -3.85 -10.76 16.16
CA TRP A 191 -5.12 -10.16 16.55
C TRP A 191 -6.18 -11.17 16.96
N LEU A 192 -6.30 -12.29 16.24
CA LEU A 192 -7.37 -13.26 16.48
C LEU A 192 -7.07 -14.19 17.65
N GLU A 193 -5.80 -14.53 17.91
CA GLU A 193 -5.39 -15.33 19.07
C GLU A 193 -5.57 -14.57 20.39
N ASN A 194 -5.59 -13.23 20.34
CA ASN A 194 -5.76 -12.34 21.51
C ASN A 194 -7.09 -11.57 21.45
N ILE A 195 -8.09 -12.07 20.72
CA ILE A 195 -9.35 -11.35 20.54
C ILE A 195 -10.19 -11.35 21.82
N GLU A 196 -10.57 -10.16 22.25
CA GLU A 196 -11.48 -9.95 23.38
C GLU A 196 -12.96 -9.98 22.91
N PRO A 197 -13.93 -10.13 23.83
CA PRO A 197 -15.35 -9.98 23.50
C PRO A 197 -15.62 -8.66 22.78
N TRP A 198 -16.31 -8.73 21.66
CA TRP A 198 -16.53 -7.56 20.82
C TRP A 198 -17.79 -6.82 21.25
N CYS A 199 -17.62 -5.64 21.84
CA CYS A 199 -18.74 -4.73 22.12
C CYS A 199 -19.37 -4.24 20.81
N ILE A 200 -20.62 -4.60 20.55
CA ILE A 200 -21.36 -4.30 19.32
C ILE A 200 -22.41 -3.19 19.48
N SER A 201 -22.78 -2.80 20.69
CA SER A 201 -23.72 -1.68 20.90
C SER A 201 -22.99 -0.34 20.94
N ARG A 202 -23.66 0.71 20.46
CA ARG A 202 -23.17 2.08 20.39
C ARG A 202 -24.31 3.04 20.72
N GLN A 203 -24.04 4.00 21.59
CA GLN A 203 -24.97 5.09 21.95
C GLN A 203 -24.88 6.21 20.91
N LEU A 204 -25.12 5.87 19.64
CA LEU A 204 -25.08 6.78 18.49
C LEU A 204 -26.47 6.89 17.86
N TRP A 205 -26.72 7.99 17.16
CA TRP A 205 -27.98 8.18 16.43
C TRP A 205 -28.00 7.48 15.08
N TRP A 206 -26.83 7.22 14.49
CA TRP A 206 -26.69 6.61 13.17
C TRP A 206 -26.16 5.19 13.30
N GLY A 207 -27.00 4.22 12.91
CA GLY A 207 -26.68 2.80 12.86
C GLY A 207 -27.95 1.96 12.83
N HIS A 208 -27.78 0.64 12.78
CA HIS A 208 -28.91 -0.30 12.83
C HIS A 208 -29.33 -0.47 14.29
N GLN A 209 -30.56 -0.09 14.65
CA GLN A 209 -31.04 -0.23 16.03
C GLN A 209 -30.97 -1.68 16.51
N VAL A 210 -30.49 -1.91 17.72
CA VAL A 210 -30.36 -3.25 18.30
C VAL A 210 -31.75 -3.91 18.34
N PRO A 211 -31.91 -5.14 17.81
CA PRO A 211 -33.20 -5.83 17.75
C PRO A 211 -33.50 -6.56 19.08
N VAL A 212 -33.50 -5.81 20.19
CA VAL A 212 -33.86 -6.32 21.52
C VAL A 212 -34.90 -5.41 22.15
N TRP A 213 -35.92 -6.00 22.76
CA TRP A 213 -37.01 -5.34 23.45
C TRP A 213 -36.97 -5.68 24.93
N PHE A 214 -37.34 -4.71 25.75
CA PHE A 214 -37.44 -4.82 27.20
C PHE A 214 -38.91 -4.67 27.62
N ASP A 215 -39.34 -5.50 28.58
CA ASP A 215 -40.59 -5.23 29.29
C ASP A 215 -40.37 -4.28 30.49
N GLU A 216 -41.44 -3.97 31.21
CA GLU A 216 -41.43 -3.10 32.40
C GLU A 216 -40.61 -3.66 33.57
N GLU A 217 -40.28 -4.95 33.56
CA GLU A 217 -39.47 -5.64 34.59
C GLU A 217 -37.99 -5.75 34.17
N GLY A 218 -37.64 -5.33 32.94
CA GLY A 218 -36.29 -5.41 32.38
C GLY A 218 -35.95 -6.74 31.70
N ASN A 219 -36.93 -7.62 31.48
CA ASN A 219 -36.71 -8.88 30.75
C ASN A 219 -36.44 -8.59 29.26
N GLN A 220 -35.52 -9.35 28.67
CA GLN A 220 -35.00 -9.11 27.31
C GLN A 220 -35.60 -10.08 26.28
N TYR A 221 -36.01 -9.56 25.12
CA TYR A 221 -36.58 -10.33 24.02
C TYR A 221 -35.90 -9.94 22.71
N CYS A 222 -35.21 -10.87 22.04
CA CYS A 222 -34.53 -10.61 20.76
C CYS A 222 -35.39 -11.11 19.59
N ALA A 223 -35.68 -10.24 18.62
CA ALA A 223 -36.58 -10.53 17.50
C ALA A 223 -36.30 -9.64 16.27
N ALA A 224 -36.69 -10.01 15.05
CA ALA A 224 -36.47 -9.11 13.91
C ALA A 224 -37.49 -7.95 13.90
N THR A 225 -38.67 -8.18 14.48
CA THR A 225 -39.78 -7.21 14.49
C THR A 225 -40.43 -7.09 15.86
N GLU A 226 -41.11 -5.96 16.10
CA GLU A 226 -41.89 -5.75 17.33
C GLU A 226 -43.03 -6.78 17.48
N ALA A 227 -43.66 -7.18 16.38
CA ALA A 227 -44.71 -8.20 16.40
C ALA A 227 -44.18 -9.56 16.90
N GLU A 228 -42.99 -9.95 16.45
CA GLU A 228 -42.30 -11.16 16.93
C GLU A 228 -41.89 -11.03 18.39
N ALA A 229 -41.37 -9.88 18.82
CA ALA A 229 -41.05 -9.62 20.22
C ALA A 229 -42.30 -9.70 21.11
N GLN A 230 -43.42 -9.10 20.67
CA GLN A 230 -44.69 -9.16 21.39
C GLN A 230 -45.23 -10.58 21.51
N ALA A 231 -45.01 -11.43 20.50
CA ALA A 231 -45.37 -12.85 20.58
C ALA A 231 -44.54 -13.60 21.63
N GLN A 232 -43.30 -13.19 21.89
CA GLN A 232 -42.46 -13.73 22.97
C GLN A 232 -42.91 -13.24 24.36
N ALA A 233 -43.52 -12.06 24.45
CA ALA A 233 -43.99 -11.45 25.70
C ALA A 233 -45.47 -11.00 25.65
N PRO A 234 -46.45 -11.92 25.59
CA PRO A 234 -47.86 -11.55 25.44
C PRO A 234 -48.37 -10.70 26.60
N GLY A 235 -49.04 -9.58 26.28
CA GLY A 235 -49.69 -8.71 27.27
C GLY A 235 -48.73 -7.81 28.06
N LYS A 236 -47.45 -7.79 27.71
CA LYS A 236 -46.46 -6.85 28.26
C LYS A 236 -46.30 -5.65 27.34
N THR A 237 -46.09 -4.47 27.92
CA THR A 237 -45.63 -3.29 27.19
C THR A 237 -44.14 -3.47 26.89
N LEU A 238 -43.74 -3.34 25.62
CA LEU A 238 -42.35 -3.50 25.20
C LEU A 238 -41.74 -2.18 24.75
N THR A 239 -40.47 -1.95 25.11
CA THR A 239 -39.66 -0.84 24.63
C THR A 239 -38.40 -1.39 23.98
N ARG A 240 -38.10 -0.98 22.74
CA ARG A 240 -36.89 -1.43 22.04
C ARG A 240 -35.65 -0.72 22.59
N ASP A 241 -34.54 -1.44 22.62
CA ASP A 241 -33.22 -0.92 22.93
C ASP A 241 -32.90 0.34 22.09
N PRO A 242 -32.54 1.48 22.71
CA PRO A 242 -32.21 2.69 21.99
C PRO A 242 -30.85 2.65 21.30
N ASP A 243 -30.00 1.68 21.61
CA ASP A 243 -28.66 1.56 21.03
C ASP A 243 -28.70 1.15 19.56
N VAL A 244 -27.61 1.48 18.86
CA VAL A 244 -27.36 1.01 17.50
C VAL A 244 -26.16 0.07 17.45
N LEU A 245 -26.14 -0.80 16.45
CA LEU A 245 -25.05 -1.72 16.18
C LEU A 245 -23.83 -0.98 15.64
N ASP A 246 -22.64 -1.46 16.03
CA ASP A 246 -21.35 -1.08 15.50
C ASP A 246 -21.33 -1.17 13.98
N THR A 247 -20.74 -0.18 13.31
CA THR A 247 -20.65 -0.17 11.85
C THR A 247 -19.95 -1.43 11.33
N TRP A 248 -18.91 -1.90 12.03
CA TRP A 248 -18.19 -3.13 11.69
C TRP A 248 -19.06 -4.39 11.78
N PHE A 249 -20.15 -4.38 12.56
CA PHE A 249 -21.13 -5.48 12.61
C PHE A 249 -21.88 -5.61 11.30
N SER A 250 -22.37 -4.49 10.77
CA SER A 250 -23.00 -4.48 9.44
C SER A 250 -22.00 -4.75 8.31
N SER A 251 -20.81 -4.13 8.34
CA SER A 251 -19.79 -4.32 7.30
C SER A 251 -19.21 -5.74 7.27
N GLY A 252 -19.18 -6.43 8.41
CA GLY A 252 -18.81 -7.83 8.50
C GLY A 252 -19.79 -8.78 7.80
N LEU A 253 -21.01 -8.34 7.48
CA LEU A 253 -21.99 -9.12 6.70
C LEU A 253 -21.97 -8.80 5.20
N TRP A 254 -21.06 -7.93 4.74
CA TRP A 254 -20.98 -7.48 3.35
C TRP A 254 -21.00 -8.60 2.29
N PRO A 255 -20.25 -9.73 2.44
CA PRO A 255 -20.18 -10.76 1.40
C PRO A 255 -21.52 -11.42 1.07
N ILE A 256 -22.46 -11.44 2.01
CA ILE A 256 -23.78 -12.06 1.84
C ILE A 256 -24.89 -11.02 1.78
N GLY A 257 -24.79 -9.93 2.54
CA GLY A 257 -25.81 -8.88 2.59
C GLY A 257 -25.98 -8.15 1.26
N THR A 258 -24.90 -7.99 0.48
CA THR A 258 -24.97 -7.41 -0.87
C THR A 258 -25.64 -8.33 -1.90
N LEU A 259 -25.73 -9.63 -1.60
CA LEU A 259 -26.35 -10.64 -2.44
C LEU A 259 -27.79 -10.95 -2.01
N GLY A 260 -28.35 -10.16 -1.08
CA GLY A 260 -29.74 -10.28 -0.63
C GLY A 260 -29.97 -11.25 0.52
N TRP A 261 -28.92 -11.72 1.20
CA TRP A 261 -29.07 -12.44 2.47
C TRP A 261 -29.83 -11.56 3.50
N PRO A 262 -30.77 -12.12 4.29
CA PRO A 262 -30.95 -13.54 4.63
C PRO A 262 -31.66 -14.42 3.62
N GLU A 263 -32.16 -13.86 2.51
CA GLU A 263 -33.01 -14.61 1.59
C GLU A 263 -32.17 -15.47 0.64
N GLN A 264 -32.47 -16.78 0.60
CA GLN A 264 -31.86 -17.67 -0.36
C GLN A 264 -32.32 -17.32 -1.78
N ASN A 265 -31.39 -16.89 -2.62
CA ASN A 265 -31.68 -16.44 -3.97
C ASN A 265 -30.54 -16.76 -4.94
N ALA A 266 -30.80 -16.63 -6.24
CA ALA A 266 -29.87 -16.99 -7.30
C ALA A 266 -28.56 -16.18 -7.31
N ALA A 267 -28.55 -14.95 -6.78
CA ALA A 267 -27.33 -14.16 -6.67
C ALA A 267 -26.43 -14.71 -5.55
N LEU A 268 -27.01 -15.01 -4.38
CA LEU A 268 -26.28 -15.65 -3.28
C LEU A 268 -25.71 -17.01 -3.71
N ASP A 269 -26.51 -17.86 -4.35
CA ASP A 269 -26.08 -19.17 -4.85
C ASP A 269 -24.92 -19.11 -5.86
N LYS A 270 -24.91 -18.06 -6.69
CA LYS A 270 -23.97 -17.94 -7.80
C LYS A 270 -22.66 -17.27 -7.41
N TYR A 271 -22.71 -16.30 -6.49
CA TYR A 271 -21.60 -15.39 -6.23
C TYR A 271 -20.99 -15.54 -4.82
N PHE A 272 -21.54 -16.41 -3.96
CA PHE A 272 -20.98 -16.73 -2.65
C PHE A 272 -20.60 -18.22 -2.55
N PRO A 273 -19.39 -18.56 -2.06
CA PRO A 273 -18.31 -17.68 -1.62
C PRO A 273 -17.72 -16.84 -2.77
N THR A 274 -17.17 -15.66 -2.45
CA THR A 274 -16.47 -14.83 -3.44
C THR A 274 -15.05 -15.33 -3.67
N SER A 275 -14.34 -14.84 -4.69
CA SER A 275 -12.95 -15.29 -4.96
C SER A 275 -11.91 -14.46 -4.19
N THR A 276 -11.79 -13.17 -4.54
CA THR A 276 -10.73 -12.30 -4.03
C THR A 276 -11.29 -11.06 -3.36
N LEU A 277 -10.92 -10.83 -2.09
CA LEU A 277 -11.12 -9.55 -1.42
C LEU A 277 -9.87 -8.67 -1.57
N ILE A 278 -10.03 -7.47 -2.12
CA ILE A 278 -8.97 -6.47 -2.25
C ILE A 278 -9.21 -5.34 -1.26
N THR A 279 -8.24 -5.05 -0.38
CA THR A 279 -8.37 -3.97 0.60
C THR A 279 -7.03 -3.46 1.12
N GLY A 280 -7.04 -2.30 1.79
CA GLY A 280 -5.89 -1.79 2.53
C GLY A 280 -5.59 -2.64 3.77
N GLN A 281 -4.29 -2.80 4.07
CA GLN A 281 -3.81 -3.54 5.25
C GLN A 281 -4.30 -3.00 6.61
N ASP A 282 -4.75 -1.74 6.66
CA ASP A 282 -5.19 -1.06 7.88
C ASP A 282 -6.54 -1.56 8.42
N ILE A 283 -7.35 -2.20 7.58
CA ILE A 283 -8.66 -2.76 7.96
C ILE A 283 -8.69 -4.30 7.90
N LEU A 284 -7.52 -4.94 7.90
CA LEU A 284 -7.39 -6.41 8.03
C LEU A 284 -8.15 -6.92 9.27
N PHE A 285 -7.94 -6.31 10.44
CA PHE A 285 -8.63 -6.72 11.66
C PHE A 285 -10.10 -6.26 11.70
N PHE A 286 -10.36 -5.00 11.35
CA PHE A 286 -11.68 -4.40 11.53
C PHE A 286 -12.71 -4.89 10.52
N TRP A 287 -12.29 -5.33 9.34
CA TRP A 287 -13.19 -5.75 8.26
C TRP A 287 -12.97 -7.18 7.81
N VAL A 288 -11.77 -7.53 7.34
CA VAL A 288 -11.48 -8.87 6.78
C VAL A 288 -11.75 -9.97 7.82
N ALA A 289 -11.15 -9.83 9.02
CA ALA A 289 -11.38 -10.80 10.10
C ALA A 289 -12.84 -10.84 10.57
N ARG A 290 -13.55 -9.71 10.55
CA ARG A 290 -14.97 -9.66 10.89
C ARG A 290 -15.81 -10.42 9.87
N MET A 291 -15.54 -10.25 8.58
CA MET A 291 -16.18 -11.05 7.52
C MET A 291 -15.89 -12.55 7.71
N MET A 292 -14.62 -12.91 7.89
CA MET A 292 -14.22 -14.31 8.12
C MET A 292 -14.99 -14.95 9.28
N MET A 293 -14.97 -14.34 10.47
CA MET A 293 -15.65 -14.88 11.64
C MET A 293 -17.18 -14.91 11.46
N MET A 294 -17.76 -13.83 10.93
CA MET A 294 -19.21 -13.73 10.82
C MET A 294 -19.77 -14.72 9.80
N GLN A 295 -19.19 -14.83 8.60
CA GLN A 295 -19.70 -15.74 7.58
C GLN A 295 -19.58 -17.21 8.00
N LEU A 296 -18.48 -17.61 8.64
CA LEU A 296 -18.34 -18.95 9.20
C LEU A 296 -19.33 -19.20 10.34
N ALA A 297 -19.70 -18.17 11.11
CA ALA A 297 -20.69 -18.30 12.17
C ALA A 297 -22.15 -18.36 11.68
N VAL A 298 -22.50 -17.64 10.61
CA VAL A 298 -23.91 -17.49 10.18
C VAL A 298 -24.31 -18.36 8.98
N VAL A 299 -23.36 -18.73 8.12
CA VAL A 299 -23.62 -19.53 6.90
C VAL A 299 -22.62 -20.68 6.71
N ASP A 300 -21.71 -20.91 7.67
CA ASP A 300 -20.73 -22.01 7.69
C ASP A 300 -19.88 -22.12 6.41
N GLN A 301 -19.53 -20.97 5.83
CA GLN A 301 -18.73 -20.87 4.61
C GLN A 301 -17.76 -19.70 4.71
N ILE A 302 -16.57 -19.85 4.12
CA ILE A 302 -15.62 -18.75 3.98
C ILE A 302 -16.21 -17.64 3.09
N PRO A 303 -15.90 -16.36 3.34
CA PRO A 303 -16.38 -15.27 2.50
C PRO A 303 -15.63 -15.13 1.15
N PHE A 304 -14.34 -15.50 1.14
CA PHE A 304 -13.42 -15.40 0.01
C PHE A 304 -12.26 -16.38 0.19
N ASP A 305 -11.67 -16.87 -0.91
CA ASP A 305 -10.49 -17.75 -0.88
C ASP A 305 -9.15 -16.98 -0.87
N THR A 306 -9.15 -15.71 -1.29
CA THR A 306 -7.94 -14.90 -1.36
C THR A 306 -8.18 -13.50 -0.80
N VAL A 307 -7.26 -13.00 0.04
CA VAL A 307 -7.23 -11.63 0.55
C VAL A 307 -5.97 -10.94 0.00
N TYR A 308 -6.16 -9.94 -0.87
CA TYR A 308 -5.08 -9.09 -1.34
C TYR A 308 -5.04 -7.78 -0.54
N LEU A 309 -4.01 -7.64 0.29
CA LEU A 309 -3.73 -6.46 1.11
C LEU A 309 -2.76 -5.53 0.38
N HIS A 310 -3.29 -4.42 -0.12
CA HIS A 310 -2.44 -3.37 -0.67
C HIS A 310 -1.95 -2.41 0.41
N GLY A 311 -0.80 -1.78 0.15
CA GLY A 311 -0.27 -0.70 0.97
C GLY A 311 -1.16 0.54 0.93
N LEU A 312 -0.95 1.46 1.88
CA LEU A 312 -1.62 2.77 1.87
C LEU A 312 -0.85 3.74 0.97
N VAL A 313 -1.58 4.53 0.18
CA VAL A 313 -0.97 5.61 -0.62
C VAL A 313 -0.47 6.71 0.31
N ARG A 314 0.76 7.14 0.05
CA ARG A 314 1.49 8.18 0.76
C ARG A 314 1.88 9.26 -0.23
N ASP A 315 2.13 10.46 0.28
CA ASP A 315 2.69 11.52 -0.55
C ASP A 315 4.12 11.15 -1.03
N ALA A 316 4.69 11.97 -1.91
CA ALA A 316 6.02 11.75 -2.47
C ALA A 316 7.12 11.63 -1.39
N LYS A 317 6.90 12.21 -0.20
CA LYS A 317 7.83 12.13 0.95
C LYS A 317 7.60 10.90 1.83
N GLY A 318 6.58 10.09 1.56
CA GLY A 318 6.24 8.91 2.35
C GLY A 318 5.43 9.21 3.60
N LYS A 319 4.78 10.38 3.70
CA LYS A 319 3.85 10.68 4.79
C LYS A 319 2.45 10.17 4.44
N LYS A 320 1.75 9.64 5.46
CA LYS A 320 0.34 9.27 5.32
C LYS A 320 -0.45 10.51 4.87
N MET A 321 -1.23 10.38 3.81
CA MET A 321 -2.11 11.46 3.36
C MET A 321 -3.26 11.61 4.35
N SER A 322 -3.50 12.83 4.84
CA SER A 322 -4.62 13.11 5.73
C SER A 322 -5.06 14.56 5.63
N LYS A 323 -6.36 14.82 5.83
CA LYS A 323 -6.94 16.17 5.75
C LYS A 323 -6.26 17.14 6.74
N SER A 324 -5.90 16.66 7.94
CA SER A 324 -5.24 17.48 8.96
C SER A 324 -3.81 17.87 8.60
N THR A 325 -3.13 17.08 7.76
CA THR A 325 -1.76 17.36 7.31
C THR A 325 -1.72 18.15 6.01
N GLY A 326 -2.87 18.41 5.38
CA GLY A 326 -2.99 19.22 4.15
C GLY A 326 -2.34 18.63 2.91
N ASN A 327 -1.88 17.37 2.97
CA ASN A 327 -1.20 16.66 1.89
C ASN A 327 -2.12 15.66 1.16
N VAL A 328 -3.43 15.84 1.26
CA VAL A 328 -4.40 15.06 0.48
C VAL A 328 -4.41 15.62 -0.93
N ILE A 329 -4.30 14.73 -1.90
CA ILE A 329 -4.49 15.05 -3.31
C ILE A 329 -5.80 14.40 -3.72
N ASP A 330 -6.73 15.18 -4.27
CA ASP A 330 -7.96 14.62 -4.82
C ASP A 330 -7.61 13.84 -6.10
N PRO A 331 -8.00 12.55 -6.22
CA PRO A 331 -7.76 11.81 -7.46
C PRO A 331 -8.40 12.48 -8.67
N LEU A 332 -9.49 13.24 -8.52
CA LEU A 332 -10.13 13.96 -9.62
C LEU A 332 -9.24 15.09 -10.17
N ASP A 333 -8.53 15.82 -9.29
CA ASP A 333 -7.58 16.86 -9.73
C ASP A 333 -6.46 16.26 -10.60
N ILE A 334 -5.97 15.08 -10.21
CA ILE A 334 -4.96 14.34 -10.99
C ILE A 334 -5.53 13.87 -12.33
N ILE A 335 -6.77 13.37 -12.33
CA ILE A 335 -7.45 12.89 -13.53
C ILE A 335 -7.65 14.04 -14.51
N ASP A 336 -8.04 15.22 -14.05
CA ASP A 336 -8.22 16.40 -14.90
C ASP A 336 -6.89 16.87 -15.51
N GLU A 337 -5.78 16.77 -14.78
CA GLU A 337 -4.47 17.21 -15.25
C GLU A 337 -3.76 16.18 -16.16
N TYR A 338 -3.84 14.89 -15.84
CA TYR A 338 -3.05 13.83 -16.48
C TYR A 338 -3.88 12.72 -17.15
N GLY A 339 -5.18 12.65 -16.88
CA GLY A 339 -6.06 11.60 -17.37
C GLY A 339 -6.15 10.39 -16.45
N ALA A 340 -7.32 9.72 -16.47
CA ALA A 340 -7.60 8.56 -15.62
C ALA A 340 -6.66 7.37 -15.89
N ASP A 341 -6.31 7.11 -17.14
CA ASP A 341 -5.40 6.02 -17.47
C ASP A 341 -3.99 6.24 -16.96
N ALA A 342 -3.51 7.50 -16.93
CA ALA A 342 -2.20 7.81 -16.36
C ALA A 342 -2.17 7.50 -14.85
N LEU A 343 -3.22 7.90 -14.12
CA LEU A 343 -3.35 7.58 -12.70
C LEU A 343 -3.48 6.06 -12.45
N ARG A 344 -4.32 5.37 -13.23
CA ARG A 344 -4.49 3.90 -13.12
C ARG A 344 -3.19 3.15 -13.41
N PHE A 345 -2.49 3.51 -14.47
CA PHE A 345 -1.21 2.90 -14.81
C PHE A 345 -0.16 3.16 -13.75
N THR A 346 -0.11 4.39 -13.20
CA THR A 346 0.78 4.73 -12.09
C THR A 346 0.53 3.82 -10.88
N ASN A 347 -0.74 3.67 -10.47
CA ASN A 347 -1.11 2.84 -9.34
C ASN A 347 -0.78 1.36 -9.60
N ALA A 348 -1.10 0.82 -10.78
CA ALA A 348 -0.76 -0.55 -11.16
C ALA A 348 0.76 -0.78 -11.11
N ALA A 349 1.55 0.10 -11.74
CA ALA A 349 3.01 0.03 -11.77
C ALA A 349 3.68 0.21 -10.39
N MET A 350 2.95 0.73 -9.40
CA MET A 350 3.40 0.91 -8.02
C MET A 350 2.88 -0.16 -7.06
N ALA A 351 1.82 -0.90 -7.42
CA ALA A 351 1.16 -1.93 -6.61
C ALA A 351 2.00 -3.20 -6.41
N SER A 352 3.24 -3.01 -5.94
CA SER A 352 4.13 -4.08 -5.54
C SER A 352 3.67 -4.66 -4.21
N ILE A 353 3.58 -5.99 -4.15
CA ILE A 353 3.16 -6.73 -2.96
C ILE A 353 4.09 -6.42 -1.78
N GLY A 354 3.53 -5.90 -0.68
CA GLY A 354 4.28 -5.50 0.52
C GLY A 354 5.08 -4.20 0.41
N GLY A 355 4.99 -3.48 -0.73
CA GLY A 355 5.68 -2.21 -0.95
C GLY A 355 4.96 -0.99 -0.37
N VAL A 356 5.68 0.15 -0.32
CA VAL A 356 5.12 1.45 0.04
C VAL A 356 4.74 2.22 -1.23
N LEU A 357 3.47 2.64 -1.32
CA LEU A 357 2.94 3.41 -2.45
C LEU A 357 3.21 4.91 -2.24
N LYS A 358 4.32 5.43 -2.78
CA LYS A 358 4.63 6.87 -2.79
C LYS A 358 4.16 7.49 -4.10
N LEU A 359 3.13 8.32 -4.06
CA LEU A 359 2.60 8.96 -5.26
C LEU A 359 3.46 10.16 -5.66
N ASP A 360 4.02 10.11 -6.86
CA ASP A 360 4.85 11.15 -7.46
C ASP A 360 4.23 11.64 -8.78
N MET A 361 3.95 12.94 -8.88
CA MET A 361 3.35 13.57 -10.06
C MET A 361 4.21 13.43 -11.30
N GLN A 362 5.55 13.43 -11.17
CA GLN A 362 6.44 13.25 -12.31
C GLN A 362 6.27 11.86 -12.94
N ARG A 363 6.01 10.84 -12.11
CA ARG A 363 5.72 9.49 -12.58
C ARG A 363 4.39 9.41 -13.32
N ILE A 364 3.35 10.09 -12.82
CA ILE A 364 2.04 10.18 -13.49
C ILE A 364 2.19 10.85 -14.86
N GLN A 365 2.94 11.96 -14.93
CA GLN A 365 3.25 12.64 -16.19
C GLN A 365 3.97 11.71 -17.17
N GLY A 366 4.91 10.89 -16.68
CA GLY A 366 5.58 9.85 -17.49
C GLY A 366 4.59 8.88 -18.14
N TYR A 367 3.59 8.41 -17.40
CA TYR A 367 2.57 7.50 -17.93
C TYR A 367 1.49 8.18 -18.78
N ARG A 368 1.24 9.48 -18.60
CA ARG A 368 0.50 10.28 -19.60
C ARG A 368 1.24 10.30 -20.94
N ASN A 369 2.56 10.50 -20.90
CA ASN A 369 3.39 10.47 -22.11
C ASN A 369 3.41 9.08 -22.75
N PHE A 370 3.33 8.01 -21.96
CA PHE A 370 3.14 6.65 -22.48
C PHE A 370 1.85 6.50 -23.26
N GLY A 371 0.72 6.98 -22.73
CA GLY A 371 -0.54 7.03 -23.48
C GLY A 371 -0.42 7.80 -24.79
N THR A 372 0.29 8.95 -24.78
CA THR A 372 0.58 9.72 -26.00
C THR A 372 1.42 8.92 -27.00
N LYS A 373 2.40 8.15 -26.54
CA LYS A 373 3.25 7.29 -27.37
C LYS A 373 2.44 6.17 -28.03
N LEU A 374 1.54 5.51 -27.29
CA LEU A 374 0.61 4.52 -27.82
C LEU A 374 -0.28 5.13 -28.93
N TRP A 375 -0.85 6.31 -28.67
CA TRP A 375 -1.67 7.03 -29.65
C TRP A 375 -0.90 7.33 -30.95
N ASN A 376 0.36 7.76 -30.83
CA ASN A 376 1.21 8.01 -32.00
C ASN A 376 1.50 6.74 -32.80
N ALA A 377 1.71 5.60 -32.14
CA ALA A 377 1.89 4.32 -32.82
C ALA A 377 0.62 3.87 -33.55
N ALA A 378 -0.54 4.02 -32.93
CA ALA A 378 -1.84 3.74 -33.56
C ALA A 378 -2.09 4.65 -34.77
N ARG A 379 -1.82 5.96 -34.67
CA ARG A 379 -1.91 6.89 -35.80
C ARG A 379 -0.92 6.57 -36.91
N PHE A 380 0.30 6.14 -36.57
CA PHE A 380 1.26 5.69 -37.57
C PHE A 380 0.73 4.46 -38.33
N ALA A 381 0.15 3.49 -37.64
CA ALA A 381 -0.47 2.31 -38.26
C ALA A 381 -1.61 2.73 -39.22
N GLU A 382 -2.54 3.56 -38.75
CA GLU A 382 -3.65 4.11 -39.55
C GLU A 382 -3.14 4.82 -40.82
N MET A 383 -2.16 5.71 -40.69
CA MET A 383 -1.57 6.45 -41.82
C MET A 383 -0.89 5.55 -42.86
N ASN A 384 -0.48 4.34 -42.48
CA ASN A 384 0.14 3.35 -43.37
C ASN A 384 -0.86 2.29 -43.86
N GLU A 385 -2.17 2.51 -43.66
CA GLU A 385 -3.25 1.58 -44.05
C GLU A 385 -3.14 0.21 -43.36
N ALA A 386 -2.54 0.15 -42.18
CA ALA A 386 -2.59 -1.03 -41.32
C ALA A 386 -3.96 -1.11 -40.65
N MET A 387 -4.87 -1.84 -41.28
CA MET A 387 -6.26 -1.97 -40.85
C MET A 387 -6.38 -2.82 -39.56
N PRO A 388 -7.45 -2.60 -38.77
CA PRO A 388 -7.86 -3.50 -37.69
C PRO A 388 -7.79 -4.98 -38.05
N SER A 389 -7.31 -5.80 -37.12
CA SER A 389 -7.30 -7.26 -37.27
C SER A 389 -8.69 -7.84 -37.03
N ASP A 390 -8.97 -9.00 -37.66
CA ASP A 390 -10.13 -9.82 -37.35
C ASP A 390 -9.89 -10.76 -36.15
N GLY A 391 -8.73 -10.63 -35.49
CA GLY A 391 -8.27 -11.46 -34.38
C GLY A 391 -7.38 -12.62 -34.83
N THR A 392 -7.32 -12.91 -36.14
CA THR A 392 -6.45 -13.96 -36.68
C THR A 392 -4.99 -13.51 -36.63
N ILE A 393 -4.12 -14.42 -36.19
CA ILE A 393 -2.68 -14.20 -36.16
C ILE A 393 -2.17 -14.21 -37.61
N PRO A 394 -1.59 -13.10 -38.11
CA PRO A 394 -1.17 -13.02 -39.50
C PRO A 394 0.07 -13.88 -39.75
N MET A 395 0.11 -14.53 -40.92
CA MET A 395 1.34 -15.12 -41.42
C MET A 395 2.34 -14.03 -41.83
N ALA A 396 3.61 -14.26 -41.53
CA ALA A 396 4.70 -13.35 -41.82
C ALA A 396 5.91 -14.10 -42.40
N ASP A 397 6.51 -13.55 -43.45
CA ASP A 397 7.77 -14.01 -44.03
C ASP A 397 8.94 -13.09 -43.63
N GLN A 398 8.68 -11.80 -43.43
CA GLN A 398 9.69 -10.82 -43.05
C GLN A 398 10.19 -11.05 -41.63
N ALA A 399 11.50 -11.06 -41.42
CA ALA A 399 12.12 -11.34 -40.11
C ALA A 399 11.61 -10.41 -39.00
N VAL A 400 11.47 -9.11 -39.30
CA VAL A 400 10.93 -8.13 -38.33
C VAL A 400 9.48 -8.39 -37.94
N ASN A 401 8.65 -8.86 -38.88
CA ASN A 401 7.23 -9.17 -38.64
C ASN A 401 7.09 -10.45 -37.82
N LYS A 402 7.86 -11.49 -38.15
CA LYS A 402 7.93 -12.72 -37.34
C LYS A 402 8.40 -12.46 -35.92
N TRP A 403 9.42 -11.62 -35.78
CA TRP A 403 9.96 -11.23 -34.48
C TRP A 403 8.92 -10.54 -33.60
N ILE A 404 8.20 -9.53 -34.13
CA ILE A 404 7.23 -8.81 -33.28
C ILE A 404 6.04 -9.69 -32.88
N ILE A 405 5.62 -10.63 -33.74
CA ILE A 405 4.60 -11.63 -33.38
C ILE A 405 5.08 -12.48 -32.20
N GLY A 406 6.33 -12.94 -32.25
CA GLY A 406 6.96 -13.66 -31.13
C GLY A 406 7.07 -12.83 -29.85
N GLU A 407 7.50 -11.56 -29.94
CA GLU A 407 7.57 -10.66 -28.77
C GLU A 407 6.18 -10.39 -28.16
N THR A 408 5.13 -10.31 -29.00
CA THR A 408 3.74 -10.18 -28.55
C THR A 408 3.31 -11.40 -27.71
N ALA A 409 3.67 -12.61 -28.15
CA ALA A 409 3.41 -13.84 -27.40
C ALA A 409 4.15 -13.88 -26.07
N LYS A 410 5.43 -13.48 -26.06
CA LYS A 410 6.24 -13.42 -24.83
C LYS A 410 5.65 -12.46 -23.80
N VAL A 411 5.26 -11.23 -24.20
CA VAL A 411 4.68 -10.28 -23.24
C VAL A 411 3.33 -10.77 -22.71
N ARG A 412 2.50 -11.42 -23.55
CA ARG A 412 1.22 -12.00 -23.14
C ARG A 412 1.41 -12.97 -21.98
N GLU A 413 2.33 -13.92 -22.13
CA GLU A 413 2.61 -14.91 -21.07
C GLU A 413 3.17 -14.28 -19.78
N VAL A 414 4.00 -13.23 -19.89
CA VAL A 414 4.50 -12.48 -18.73
C VAL A 414 3.35 -11.77 -17.99
N VAL A 415 2.41 -11.18 -18.74
CA VAL A 415 1.24 -10.50 -18.17
C VAL A 415 0.30 -11.51 -17.50
N ASP A 416 0.03 -12.66 -18.13
CA ASP A 416 -0.78 -13.72 -17.54
C ASP A 416 -0.18 -14.21 -16.22
N ALA A 417 1.12 -14.54 -16.21
CA ALA A 417 1.81 -14.98 -15.00
C ALA A 417 1.79 -13.91 -13.88
N ALA A 418 1.86 -12.63 -14.26
CA ALA A 418 1.76 -11.52 -13.32
C ALA A 418 0.35 -11.36 -12.76
N PHE A 419 -0.70 -11.50 -13.57
CA PHE A 419 -2.09 -11.45 -13.09
C PHE A 419 -2.46 -12.64 -12.22
N ASP A 420 -2.04 -13.85 -12.60
CA ASP A 420 -2.26 -15.09 -11.83
C ASP A 420 -1.65 -15.00 -10.42
N THR A 421 -0.60 -14.19 -10.25
CA THR A 421 0.11 -13.99 -8.99
C THR A 421 -0.14 -12.62 -8.35
N TYR A 422 -1.14 -11.87 -8.84
CA TYR A 422 -1.51 -10.52 -8.38
C TYR A 422 -0.36 -9.49 -8.41
N ARG A 423 0.67 -9.71 -9.23
CA ARG A 423 1.80 -8.78 -9.44
C ARG A 423 1.45 -7.76 -10.52
N PHE A 424 0.44 -6.93 -10.27
CA PHE A 424 -0.02 -5.90 -11.21
C PHE A 424 1.10 -4.93 -11.63
N ASN A 425 2.09 -4.72 -10.76
CA ASN A 425 3.27 -3.91 -11.06
C ASN A 425 4.14 -4.55 -12.16
N ASP A 426 4.31 -5.87 -12.14
CA ASP A 426 5.10 -6.59 -13.14
C ASP A 426 4.38 -6.58 -14.49
N ALA A 427 3.05 -6.79 -14.50
CA ALA A 427 2.22 -6.69 -15.69
C ALA A 427 2.34 -5.30 -16.34
N ALA A 428 2.18 -4.23 -15.55
CA ALA A 428 2.32 -2.86 -16.04
C ALA A 428 3.71 -2.58 -16.61
N GLN A 429 4.78 -3.01 -15.92
CA GLN A 429 6.16 -2.82 -16.39
C GLN A 429 6.45 -3.59 -17.68
N ALA A 430 5.98 -4.84 -17.79
CA ALA A 430 6.13 -5.65 -18.99
C ALA A 430 5.40 -5.03 -20.19
N LEU A 431 4.17 -4.54 -19.98
CA LEU A 431 3.40 -3.85 -21.01
C LEU A 431 4.04 -2.55 -21.45
N TYR A 432 4.57 -1.75 -20.52
CA TYR A 432 5.33 -0.55 -20.86
C TYR A 432 6.56 -0.88 -21.70
N ALA A 433 7.38 -1.85 -21.25
CA ALA A 433 8.61 -2.26 -21.93
C ALA A 433 8.33 -2.82 -23.32
N TYR A 434 7.22 -3.54 -23.49
CA TYR A 434 6.80 -4.06 -24.78
C TYR A 434 6.26 -2.96 -25.71
N VAL A 435 5.22 -2.22 -25.29
CA VAL A 435 4.58 -1.23 -26.16
C VAL A 435 5.54 -0.09 -26.51
N TRP A 436 6.21 0.48 -25.50
CA TRP A 436 7.17 1.55 -25.78
C TRP A 436 8.45 0.98 -26.38
N GLY A 437 9.09 0.04 -25.67
CA GLY A 437 10.45 -0.41 -25.98
C GLY A 437 10.54 -1.33 -27.20
N LYS A 438 9.54 -2.19 -27.47
CA LYS A 438 9.58 -3.14 -28.60
C LYS A 438 8.76 -2.64 -29.79
N VAL A 439 7.50 -2.25 -29.56
CA VAL A 439 6.61 -1.83 -30.65
C VAL A 439 7.03 -0.46 -31.17
N CYS A 440 7.08 0.55 -30.31
CA CYS A 440 7.30 1.91 -30.76
C CYS A 440 8.76 2.21 -31.13
N ASP A 441 9.71 1.79 -30.32
CA ASP A 441 11.12 2.16 -30.52
C ASP A 441 11.82 1.29 -31.59
N TRP A 442 11.36 0.05 -31.79
CA TRP A 442 11.95 -0.88 -32.77
C TRP A 442 11.02 -1.24 -33.91
N TYR A 443 9.88 -1.88 -33.65
CA TYR A 443 9.03 -2.41 -34.73
C TYR A 443 8.54 -1.34 -35.69
N VAL A 444 8.04 -0.22 -35.17
CA VAL A 444 7.60 0.93 -35.98
C VAL A 444 8.75 1.50 -36.83
N GLU A 445 9.97 1.54 -36.31
CA GLU A 445 11.11 2.07 -37.08
C GLU A 445 11.62 1.08 -38.14
N LEU A 446 11.71 -0.21 -37.77
CA LEU A 446 12.20 -1.30 -38.61
C LEU A 446 11.22 -1.72 -39.71
N SER A 447 9.93 -1.43 -39.55
CA SER A 447 8.89 -1.65 -40.56
C SER A 447 8.82 -0.56 -41.63
N LYS A 448 9.33 0.66 -41.37
CA LYS A 448 9.26 1.77 -42.33
C LYS A 448 9.82 1.46 -43.73
N PRO A 449 10.98 0.80 -43.89
CA PRO A 449 11.48 0.46 -45.22
C PRO A 449 10.57 -0.52 -45.96
N LEU A 450 9.94 -1.45 -45.25
CA LEU A 450 8.99 -2.39 -45.83
C LEU A 450 7.74 -1.65 -46.32
N LEU A 451 7.19 -0.76 -45.49
CA LEU A 451 6.02 0.05 -45.82
C LEU A 451 6.26 1.07 -46.95
N ASN A 452 7.47 1.61 -47.05
CA ASN A 452 7.85 2.60 -48.07
C ASN A 452 8.60 2.00 -49.29
N GLY A 453 8.80 0.69 -49.31
CA GLY A 453 9.57 0.01 -50.37
C GLY A 453 8.78 -0.14 -51.67
N ASP A 454 9.29 -0.94 -52.61
CA ASP A 454 8.58 -1.27 -53.86
C ASP A 454 7.97 -2.69 -53.84
N ASP A 455 8.27 -3.49 -52.81
CA ASP A 455 7.72 -4.84 -52.63
C ASP A 455 6.32 -4.78 -51.99
N GLU A 456 5.30 -4.86 -52.84
CA GLU A 456 3.90 -4.84 -52.41
C GLU A 456 3.51 -6.03 -51.51
N ALA A 457 4.13 -7.19 -51.66
CA ALA A 457 3.84 -8.33 -50.79
C ALA A 457 4.35 -8.09 -49.37
N ALA A 458 5.56 -7.56 -49.24
CA ALA A 458 6.13 -7.19 -47.95
C ALA A 458 5.35 -6.04 -47.27
N LYS A 459 4.90 -5.03 -48.03
CA LYS A 459 4.03 -3.96 -47.52
C LYS A 459 2.73 -4.51 -46.92
N GLU A 460 2.03 -5.32 -47.70
CA GLU A 460 0.72 -5.86 -47.34
C GLU A 460 0.84 -6.83 -46.16
N GLU A 461 1.91 -7.63 -46.10
CA GLU A 461 2.26 -8.39 -44.91
C GLU A 461 2.45 -7.50 -43.68
N THR A 462 3.33 -6.48 -43.77
CA THR A 462 3.63 -5.59 -42.64
C THR A 462 2.39 -4.82 -42.18
N ARG A 463 1.47 -4.43 -43.07
CA ARG A 463 0.19 -3.80 -42.70
C ARG A 463 -0.67 -4.72 -41.85
N ARG A 464 -0.86 -5.97 -42.27
CA ARG A 464 -1.65 -6.96 -41.48
C ARG A 464 -1.00 -7.24 -40.12
N VAL A 465 0.32 -7.42 -40.10
CA VAL A 465 1.06 -7.68 -38.85
C VAL A 465 0.99 -6.48 -37.91
N MET A 466 1.17 -5.27 -38.42
CA MET A 466 1.07 -4.05 -37.63
C MET A 466 -0.33 -3.83 -37.07
N GLY A 467 -1.38 -4.04 -37.88
CA GLY A 467 -2.76 -3.97 -37.41
C GLY A 467 -3.04 -4.94 -36.27
N TRP A 468 -2.60 -6.20 -36.42
CA TRP A 468 -2.72 -7.20 -35.35
C TRP A 468 -1.92 -6.82 -34.09
N VAL A 469 -0.67 -6.36 -34.23
CA VAL A 469 0.18 -5.95 -33.09
C VAL A 469 -0.45 -4.79 -32.31
N ILE A 470 -0.97 -3.78 -33.00
CA ILE A 470 -1.67 -2.66 -32.35
C ILE A 470 -2.89 -3.18 -31.59
N ASP A 471 -3.67 -4.09 -32.17
CA ASP A 471 -4.84 -4.67 -31.48
C ASP A 471 -4.43 -5.46 -30.23
N GLN A 472 -3.34 -6.22 -30.29
CA GLN A 472 -2.81 -6.89 -29.11
C GLN A 472 -2.32 -5.90 -28.05
N CYS A 473 -1.70 -4.78 -28.42
CA CYS A 473 -1.36 -3.72 -27.47
C CYS A 473 -2.62 -3.18 -26.77
N LEU A 474 -3.69 -2.91 -27.51
CA LEU A 474 -4.92 -2.37 -26.96
C LEU A 474 -5.60 -3.37 -26.02
N ILE A 475 -5.74 -4.63 -26.42
CA ILE A 475 -6.36 -5.69 -25.61
C ILE A 475 -5.57 -5.90 -24.31
N LEU A 476 -4.24 -6.05 -24.38
CA LEU A 476 -3.42 -6.34 -23.21
C LEU A 476 -3.30 -5.15 -22.25
N LEU A 477 -3.35 -3.91 -22.74
CA LEU A 477 -3.34 -2.71 -21.89
C LEU A 477 -4.70 -2.38 -21.28
N HIS A 478 -5.80 -2.85 -21.86
CA HIS A 478 -7.15 -2.45 -21.48
C HIS A 478 -7.50 -2.61 -19.98
N PRO A 479 -7.10 -3.70 -19.28
CA PRO A 479 -7.34 -3.81 -17.84
C PRO A 479 -6.75 -2.65 -17.01
N ILE A 480 -5.65 -2.05 -17.49
CA ILE A 480 -4.93 -0.99 -16.80
C ILE A 480 -5.31 0.40 -17.34
N MET A 481 -5.41 0.56 -18.67
CA MET A 481 -5.69 1.83 -19.36
C MET A 481 -6.95 1.74 -20.24
N PRO A 482 -8.15 1.57 -19.66
CA PRO A 482 -9.34 1.26 -20.45
C PRO A 482 -9.82 2.41 -21.34
N PHE A 483 -9.59 3.68 -21.00
CA PHE A 483 -10.21 4.78 -21.74
C PHE A 483 -9.52 5.02 -23.09
N ILE A 484 -8.19 5.16 -23.09
CA ILE A 484 -7.41 5.37 -24.31
C ILE A 484 -7.44 4.14 -25.21
N THR A 485 -7.46 2.94 -24.63
CA THR A 485 -7.52 1.70 -25.41
C THR A 485 -8.86 1.54 -26.10
N GLU A 486 -9.97 1.82 -25.40
CA GLU A 486 -11.31 1.79 -25.99
C GLU A 486 -11.49 2.88 -27.07
N GLU A 487 -10.99 4.10 -26.82
CA GLU A 487 -11.05 5.19 -27.81
C GLU A 487 -10.26 4.86 -29.08
N LEU A 488 -9.02 4.37 -28.93
CA LEU A 488 -8.20 3.95 -30.08
C LEU A 488 -8.84 2.76 -30.81
N TRP A 489 -9.48 1.85 -30.09
CA TRP A 489 -10.18 0.72 -30.71
C TRP A 489 -11.36 1.17 -31.57
N GLY A 490 -12.15 2.14 -31.13
CA GLY A 490 -13.20 2.71 -31.96
C GLY A 490 -12.65 3.54 -33.13
N ALA A 491 -11.59 4.32 -32.88
CA ALA A 491 -11.04 5.25 -33.87
C ALA A 491 -10.30 4.56 -35.04
N LEU A 492 -9.68 3.41 -34.80
CA LEU A 492 -8.93 2.67 -35.82
C LEU A 492 -9.84 1.92 -36.82
N GLY A 493 -11.10 1.67 -36.46
CA GLY A 493 -12.10 1.15 -37.39
C GLY A 493 -13.28 0.47 -36.70
N GLU A 494 -14.33 0.18 -37.49
CA GLU A 494 -15.55 -0.45 -36.98
C GLU A 494 -15.32 -1.92 -36.61
N ARG A 495 -15.82 -2.32 -35.44
CA ARG A 495 -15.70 -3.67 -34.90
C ARG A 495 -16.99 -4.12 -34.23
N ALA A 496 -17.21 -5.43 -34.17
CA ALA A 496 -18.43 -5.99 -33.59
C ALA A 496 -18.50 -5.85 -32.06
N LYS A 497 -17.34 -5.79 -31.39
CA LYS A 497 -17.23 -5.70 -29.93
C LYS A 497 -16.37 -4.49 -29.55
N MET A 498 -16.71 -3.86 -28.43
CA MET A 498 -15.82 -2.98 -27.66
C MET A 498 -14.60 -3.77 -27.13
N VAL A 499 -13.49 -3.10 -26.80
CA VAL A 499 -12.29 -3.77 -26.25
C VAL A 499 -12.63 -4.49 -24.95
N VAL A 500 -13.46 -3.87 -24.11
CA VAL A 500 -13.93 -4.46 -22.85
C VAL A 500 -14.66 -5.81 -23.04
N HIS A 501 -15.09 -6.13 -24.27
CA HIS A 501 -15.73 -7.39 -24.64
C HIS A 501 -14.88 -8.25 -25.58
N ALA A 502 -13.66 -7.83 -25.90
CA ALA A 502 -12.73 -8.60 -26.70
C ALA A 502 -12.28 -9.86 -25.94
N ASP A 503 -11.97 -10.91 -26.70
CA ASP A 503 -11.49 -12.16 -26.14
C ASP A 503 -10.01 -12.01 -25.76
N TRP A 504 -9.64 -12.45 -24.54
CA TRP A 504 -8.25 -12.42 -24.11
C TRP A 504 -7.42 -13.40 -24.95
N PRO A 505 -6.23 -13.00 -25.45
CA PRO A 505 -5.43 -13.83 -26.33
C PRO A 505 -4.94 -15.12 -25.66
N THR A 506 -4.91 -16.22 -26.42
CA THR A 506 -4.55 -17.57 -25.92
C THR A 506 -3.34 -18.20 -26.60
N TYR A 507 -2.67 -17.49 -27.52
CA TYR A 507 -1.46 -17.96 -28.23
C TYR A 507 -0.21 -17.97 -27.34
N SER A 508 0.62 -19.00 -27.46
CA SER A 508 1.84 -19.15 -26.64
C SER A 508 3.12 -18.67 -27.36
N ALA A 509 4.15 -18.34 -26.60
CA ALA A 509 5.47 -18.03 -27.15
C ALA A 509 6.07 -19.27 -27.86
N ALA A 510 5.78 -20.47 -27.37
CA ALA A 510 6.19 -21.72 -28.00
C ALA A 510 5.62 -21.90 -29.42
N GLU A 511 4.42 -21.38 -29.69
CA GLU A 511 3.77 -21.45 -31.00
C GLU A 511 4.24 -20.34 -31.95
N LEU A 512 4.46 -19.14 -31.44
CA LEU A 512 4.61 -17.93 -32.27
C LEU A 512 6.05 -17.42 -32.43
N VAL A 513 6.99 -17.86 -31.60
CA VAL A 513 8.39 -17.43 -31.71
C VAL A 513 9.09 -18.18 -32.84
N ASP A 514 9.42 -17.47 -33.92
CA ASP A 514 10.39 -17.94 -34.92
C ASP A 514 11.81 -17.72 -34.39
N ILE A 515 12.50 -18.80 -34.02
CA ILE A 515 13.83 -18.76 -33.38
C ILE A 515 14.86 -18.03 -34.26
N ALA A 516 14.78 -18.15 -35.59
CA ALA A 516 15.74 -17.54 -36.49
C ALA A 516 15.53 -16.02 -36.55
N ALA A 517 14.28 -15.59 -36.72
CA ALA A 517 13.91 -14.18 -36.69
C ALA A 517 14.18 -13.54 -35.32
N ASP A 518 13.89 -14.27 -34.24
CA ASP A 518 14.12 -13.80 -32.86
C ASP A 518 15.60 -13.52 -32.60
N ARG A 519 16.47 -14.48 -32.94
CA ARG A 519 17.91 -14.31 -32.82
C ARG A 519 18.43 -13.17 -33.68
N GLU A 520 17.99 -13.10 -34.94
CA GLU A 520 18.42 -12.07 -35.89
C GLU A 520 18.05 -10.67 -35.42
N MET A 521 16.77 -10.44 -35.10
CA MET A 521 16.31 -9.10 -34.75
C MET A 521 16.85 -8.64 -33.39
N ASN A 522 16.94 -9.53 -32.39
CA ASN A 522 17.56 -9.17 -31.12
C ASN A 522 19.07 -8.88 -31.28
N TRP A 523 19.76 -9.56 -32.21
CA TRP A 523 21.17 -9.24 -32.54
C TRP A 523 21.30 -7.85 -33.18
N VAL A 524 20.43 -7.52 -34.14
CA VAL A 524 20.39 -6.21 -34.80
C VAL A 524 20.13 -5.10 -33.78
N ILE A 525 19.13 -5.29 -32.92
CA ILE A 525 18.78 -4.35 -31.85
C ILE A 525 19.96 -4.15 -30.90
N SER A 526 20.56 -5.24 -30.42
CA SER A 526 21.72 -5.20 -29.51
C SER A 526 22.90 -4.45 -30.11
N LEU A 527 23.18 -4.63 -31.40
CA LEU A 527 24.23 -3.90 -32.10
C LEU A 527 23.93 -2.40 -32.14
N ILE A 528 22.72 -2.01 -32.53
CA ILE A 528 22.33 -0.59 -32.63
C ILE A 528 22.36 0.07 -31.24
N GLU A 529 21.85 -0.60 -30.21
CA GLU A 529 21.90 -0.11 -28.83
C GLU A 529 23.33 0.03 -28.32
N GLY A 530 24.18 -0.97 -28.58
CA GLY A 530 25.61 -0.93 -28.25
C GLY A 530 26.31 0.26 -28.90
N ILE A 531 26.06 0.51 -30.19
CA ILE A 531 26.59 1.68 -30.91
C ILE A 531 26.06 2.99 -30.30
N ARG A 532 24.77 3.11 -30.05
CA ARG A 532 24.16 4.31 -29.46
C ARG A 532 24.69 4.59 -28.05
N SER A 533 24.84 3.55 -27.24
CA SER A 533 25.40 3.62 -25.89
C SER A 533 26.85 4.08 -25.91
N ALA A 534 27.69 3.45 -26.74
CA ALA A 534 29.09 3.85 -26.92
C ALA A 534 29.20 5.32 -27.37
N ARG A 535 28.39 5.74 -28.34
CA ARG A 535 28.36 7.14 -28.81
C ARG A 535 27.94 8.12 -27.72
N SER A 536 26.93 7.78 -26.93
CA SER A 536 26.43 8.62 -25.83
C SER A 536 27.49 8.79 -24.74
N GLN A 537 28.13 7.69 -24.35
CA GLN A 537 29.20 7.68 -23.35
C GLN A 537 30.38 8.57 -23.78
N MET A 538 30.69 8.58 -25.08
CA MET A 538 31.73 9.43 -25.65
C MET A 538 31.26 10.81 -26.11
N ARG A 539 29.99 11.15 -25.85
CA ARG A 539 29.37 12.41 -26.24
C ARG A 539 29.52 12.74 -27.73
N VAL A 540 29.55 11.72 -28.57
CA VAL A 540 29.53 11.90 -30.02
C VAL A 540 28.24 12.67 -30.36
N PRO A 541 28.30 13.78 -31.11
CA PRO A 541 27.12 14.57 -31.42
C PRO A 541 26.00 13.69 -32.01
N ALA A 542 24.80 13.80 -31.45
CA ALA A 542 23.69 12.89 -31.75
C ALA A 542 23.32 12.84 -33.24
N GLY A 543 23.54 13.93 -33.98
CA GLY A 543 23.26 14.02 -35.42
C GLY A 543 24.33 13.41 -36.33
N LEU A 544 25.57 13.26 -35.84
CA LEU A 544 26.74 12.93 -36.66
C LEU A 544 26.65 11.52 -37.22
N ARG A 545 27.18 11.28 -38.42
CA ARG A 545 27.36 9.93 -38.95
C ARG A 545 28.84 9.55 -38.87
N ILE A 546 29.14 8.35 -38.38
CA ILE A 546 30.51 7.89 -38.13
C ILE A 546 30.78 6.57 -38.85
N PRO A 547 32.02 6.29 -39.30
CA PRO A 547 32.35 4.99 -39.86
C PRO A 547 32.36 3.90 -38.77
N MET A 548 32.24 2.63 -39.17
CA MET A 548 32.33 1.49 -38.28
C MET A 548 33.25 0.42 -38.86
N ILE A 549 34.00 -0.24 -37.99
CA ILE A 549 34.95 -1.29 -38.33
C ILE A 549 34.45 -2.61 -37.75
N VAL A 550 34.69 -3.73 -38.44
CA VAL A 550 34.48 -5.08 -37.90
C VAL A 550 35.78 -5.87 -38.00
N THR A 551 36.12 -6.58 -36.93
CA THR A 551 37.32 -7.45 -36.88
C THR A 551 36.95 -8.93 -36.95
N GLU A 552 35.84 -9.30 -36.32
CA GLU A 552 35.32 -10.66 -36.31
C GLU A 552 33.81 -10.60 -36.51
N LEU A 553 33.28 -11.44 -37.41
CA LEU A 553 31.85 -11.62 -37.59
C LEU A 553 31.59 -13.03 -38.13
N ASP A 554 30.91 -13.85 -37.35
CA ASP A 554 30.55 -15.21 -37.73
C ASP A 554 29.49 -15.23 -38.86
N GLY A 555 29.23 -16.42 -39.41
CA GLY A 555 28.29 -16.55 -40.52
C GLY A 555 26.85 -16.13 -40.18
N ALA A 556 26.43 -16.24 -38.92
CA ALA A 556 25.10 -15.82 -38.50
C ALA A 556 25.01 -14.29 -38.43
N GLY A 557 26.02 -13.63 -37.87
CA GLY A 557 26.16 -12.18 -37.82
C GLY A 557 26.31 -11.56 -39.22
N GLN A 558 27.06 -12.19 -40.12
CA GLN A 558 27.17 -11.75 -41.52
C GLN A 558 25.81 -11.77 -42.22
N ALA A 559 25.04 -12.84 -42.02
CA ALA A 559 23.72 -12.97 -42.60
C ALA A 559 22.71 -11.95 -42.03
N ALA A 560 22.75 -11.72 -40.71
CA ALA A 560 21.92 -10.71 -40.04
C ALA A 560 22.28 -9.29 -40.49
N TRP A 561 23.56 -8.98 -40.61
CA TRP A 561 24.04 -7.70 -41.18
C TRP A 561 23.52 -7.51 -42.60
N ALA A 562 23.77 -8.47 -43.49
CA ALA A 562 23.43 -8.35 -44.91
C ALA A 562 21.94 -8.08 -45.15
N ARG A 563 21.05 -8.66 -44.33
CA ARG A 563 19.60 -8.43 -44.43
C ARG A 563 19.14 -7.09 -43.83
N ASN A 564 19.89 -6.51 -42.91
CA ASN A 564 19.47 -5.36 -42.11
C ASN A 564 20.38 -4.13 -42.23
N GLU A 565 21.40 -4.17 -43.10
CA GLU A 565 22.46 -3.17 -43.25
C GLU A 565 21.90 -1.75 -43.34
N ALA A 566 20.98 -1.50 -44.28
CA ALA A 566 20.40 -0.18 -44.49
C ALA A 566 19.75 0.39 -43.21
N MET A 567 19.10 -0.46 -42.41
CA MET A 567 18.48 -0.06 -41.16
C MET A 567 19.48 0.14 -40.03
N ILE A 568 20.49 -0.72 -39.93
CA ILE A 568 21.57 -0.55 -38.95
C ILE A 568 22.29 0.77 -39.21
N LEU A 569 22.71 1.04 -40.45
CA LEU A 569 23.38 2.28 -40.83
C LEU A 569 22.53 3.51 -40.50
N LYS A 570 21.23 3.47 -40.81
CA LYS A 570 20.30 4.57 -40.54
C LYS A 570 20.08 4.80 -39.04
N LEU A 571 19.73 3.75 -38.28
CA LEU A 571 19.32 3.86 -36.87
C LEU A 571 20.50 4.06 -35.92
N ALA A 572 21.67 3.50 -36.26
CA ALA A 572 22.92 3.71 -35.52
C ALA A 572 23.70 4.94 -35.99
N ARG A 573 23.24 5.58 -37.09
CA ARG A 573 23.90 6.72 -37.76
C ARG A 573 25.35 6.38 -38.11
N VAL A 574 25.53 5.25 -38.77
CA VAL A 574 26.81 4.77 -39.30
C VAL A 574 26.87 5.07 -40.80
N VAL A 575 28.06 5.40 -41.31
CA VAL A 575 28.27 5.72 -42.73
C VAL A 575 28.43 4.42 -43.54
N ASP A 576 29.29 3.54 -43.08
CA ASP A 576 29.71 2.30 -43.75
C ASP A 576 30.33 1.32 -42.74
N LEU A 577 30.47 0.06 -43.15
CA LEU A 577 31.16 -0.99 -42.40
C LEU A 577 32.39 -1.49 -43.17
N THR A 578 33.56 -1.37 -42.57
CA THR A 578 34.83 -1.85 -43.14
C THR A 578 35.42 -3.00 -42.32
N HIS A 579 35.93 -4.03 -42.99
CA HIS A 579 36.66 -5.12 -42.32
C HIS A 579 38.11 -4.72 -42.07
N ALA A 580 38.63 -4.99 -40.87
CA ALA A 580 40.04 -4.77 -40.52
C ALA A 580 40.57 -5.93 -39.65
N ASP A 581 41.86 -6.26 -39.79
CA ASP A 581 42.49 -7.33 -38.98
C ASP A 581 42.66 -6.95 -37.50
N ALA A 582 42.67 -5.64 -37.21
CA ALA A 582 42.74 -5.09 -35.86
C ALA A 582 42.11 -3.69 -35.81
N PHE A 583 41.61 -3.29 -34.63
CA PHE A 583 41.10 -1.93 -34.44
C PHE A 583 42.24 -0.90 -34.39
N PRO A 584 42.12 0.23 -35.11
CA PRO A 584 43.02 1.37 -34.95
C PRO A 584 43.02 1.88 -33.50
N LYS A 585 44.13 2.50 -33.06
CA LYS A 585 44.12 3.33 -31.85
C LYS A 585 43.05 4.41 -32.00
N GLY A 586 42.33 4.76 -30.93
CA GLY A 586 41.17 5.65 -31.10
C GLY A 586 39.81 4.97 -31.17
N THR A 587 39.75 3.63 -31.12
CA THR A 587 38.53 2.87 -31.44
C THR A 587 37.83 2.33 -30.20
N ILE A 588 36.52 2.54 -30.12
CA ILE A 588 35.68 1.90 -29.10
C ILE A 588 35.06 0.64 -29.61
N THR A 589 35.24 -0.43 -28.84
CA THR A 589 34.68 -1.73 -29.13
C THR A 589 33.22 -1.83 -28.73
N VAL A 590 32.40 -2.38 -29.62
CA VAL A 590 31.02 -2.81 -29.40
C VAL A 590 30.95 -4.30 -29.71
N ALA A 591 30.77 -5.12 -28.68
CA ALA A 591 30.68 -6.56 -28.82
C ALA A 591 29.23 -7.02 -28.90
N VAL A 592 28.95 -7.96 -29.80
CA VAL A 592 27.68 -8.67 -29.91
C VAL A 592 27.96 -10.17 -30.05
N PRO A 593 26.99 -11.06 -29.80
CA PRO A 593 27.20 -12.49 -30.02
C PRO A 593 27.70 -12.76 -31.44
N GLY A 594 28.85 -13.43 -31.55
CA GLY A 594 29.44 -13.78 -32.84
C GLY A 594 30.10 -12.64 -33.61
N GLY A 595 30.24 -11.43 -33.04
CA GLY A 595 30.94 -10.35 -33.72
C GLY A 595 31.46 -9.21 -32.85
N THR A 596 32.54 -8.59 -33.31
CA THR A 596 33.19 -7.47 -32.62
C THR A 596 33.31 -6.28 -33.57
N PHE A 597 32.65 -5.18 -33.21
CA PHE A 597 32.61 -3.94 -33.97
C PHE A 597 33.42 -2.85 -33.27
N GLY A 598 33.91 -1.88 -34.04
CA GLY A 598 34.73 -0.78 -33.58
C GLY A 598 34.23 0.55 -34.13
N LEU A 599 34.13 1.57 -33.28
CA LEU A 599 33.85 2.95 -33.65
C LEU A 599 35.16 3.76 -33.56
N PRO A 600 35.83 4.09 -34.67
CA PRO A 600 37.03 4.92 -34.65
C PRO A 600 36.64 6.38 -34.36
N LEU A 601 36.94 6.85 -33.16
CA LEU A 601 36.51 8.16 -32.66
C LEU A 601 37.64 9.18 -32.52
N ALA A 602 38.91 8.77 -32.67
CA ALA A 602 40.07 9.65 -32.46
C ALA A 602 40.03 10.98 -33.24
N ASP A 603 39.48 10.98 -34.46
CA ASP A 603 39.36 12.18 -35.29
C ASP A 603 38.00 12.89 -35.14
N ILE A 604 37.11 12.36 -34.28
CA ILE A 604 35.71 12.78 -34.16
C ILE A 604 35.44 13.50 -32.83
N ILE A 605 36.16 13.09 -31.77
CA ILE A 605 36.04 13.68 -30.43
C ILE A 605 37.42 14.15 -29.96
N ASP A 606 37.44 15.25 -29.21
CA ASP A 606 38.64 15.68 -28.50
C ASP A 606 38.77 14.86 -27.21
N ILE A 607 39.56 13.79 -27.29
CA ILE A 607 39.77 12.84 -26.19
C ILE A 607 40.39 13.53 -24.98
N ASP A 608 41.34 14.44 -25.19
CA ASP A 608 42.03 15.14 -24.10
C ASP A 608 41.09 16.12 -23.39
N ALA A 609 40.29 16.87 -24.14
CA ALA A 609 39.27 17.75 -23.57
C ALA A 609 38.19 16.97 -22.80
N GLU A 610 37.80 15.79 -23.29
CA GLU A 610 36.80 14.95 -22.63
C GLU A 610 37.35 14.28 -21.36
N LYS A 611 38.61 13.84 -21.36
CA LYS A 611 39.33 13.39 -20.15
C LYS A 611 39.39 14.50 -19.11
N GLU A 612 39.83 15.70 -19.49
CA GLU A 612 39.90 16.84 -18.56
C GLU A 612 38.52 17.18 -17.96
N ARG A 613 37.46 17.07 -18.78
CA ARG A 613 36.08 17.29 -18.33
C ARG A 613 35.61 16.22 -17.34
N LEU A 614 35.88 14.94 -17.61
CA LEU A 614 35.53 13.84 -16.72
C LEU A 614 36.33 13.92 -15.42
N GLU A 615 37.62 14.28 -15.46
CA GLU A 615 38.43 14.53 -14.25
C GLU A 615 37.83 15.65 -13.39
N LYS A 616 37.42 16.77 -14.01
CA LYS A 616 36.73 17.86 -13.30
C LYS A 616 35.41 17.40 -12.69
N SER A 617 34.64 16.58 -13.41
CA SER A 617 33.34 16.06 -12.94
C SER A 617 33.51 15.10 -11.77
N LEU A 618 34.43 14.14 -11.88
CA LEU A 618 34.83 13.23 -10.80
C LEU A 618 35.38 13.99 -9.60
N GLY A 619 36.19 15.03 -9.81
CA GLY A 619 36.72 15.87 -8.72
C GLY A 619 35.64 16.65 -7.98
N LYS A 620 34.57 17.10 -8.68
CA LYS A 620 33.41 17.74 -8.04
C LYS A 620 32.59 16.71 -7.26
N LEU A 621 32.29 15.57 -7.88
CA LEU A 621 31.49 14.51 -7.28
C LEU A 621 32.19 13.90 -6.05
N ALA A 622 33.52 13.74 -6.09
CA ALA A 622 34.31 13.27 -4.94
C ALA A 622 34.18 14.20 -3.72
N LYS A 623 34.07 15.53 -3.92
CA LYS A 623 33.84 16.47 -2.82
C LYS A 623 32.44 16.33 -2.23
N GLU A 624 31.43 16.15 -3.09
CA GLU A 624 30.03 15.94 -2.68
C GLU A 624 29.87 14.62 -1.92
N LEU A 625 30.43 13.53 -2.45
CA LEU A 625 30.49 12.21 -1.78
C LEU A 625 31.24 12.27 -0.46
N GLY A 626 32.37 12.99 -0.40
CA GLY A 626 33.12 13.20 0.85
C GLY A 626 32.28 13.89 1.92
N GLY A 627 31.48 14.91 1.53
CA GLY A 627 30.55 15.59 2.42
C GLY A 627 29.41 14.68 2.92
N LEU A 628 28.79 13.92 2.01
CA LEU A 628 27.70 12.99 2.34
C LEU A 628 28.16 11.84 3.22
N ARG A 629 29.26 11.16 2.86
CA ARG A 629 29.87 10.09 3.68
C ARG A 629 30.31 10.61 5.04
N GLY A 630 30.90 11.81 5.11
CA GLY A 630 31.30 12.44 6.36
C GLY A 630 30.11 12.75 7.28
N ARG A 631 29.00 13.21 6.72
CA ARG A 631 27.76 13.49 7.47
C ARG A 631 27.10 12.20 7.98
N LEU A 632 27.02 11.15 7.15
CA LEU A 632 26.44 9.86 7.52
C LEU A 632 27.30 9.04 8.48
N ASN A 633 28.63 9.18 8.44
CA ASN A 633 29.55 8.54 9.39
C ASN A 633 29.62 9.25 10.74
N ASN A 634 28.97 10.40 10.91
CA ASN A 634 28.91 11.12 12.19
C ASN A 634 27.80 10.52 13.08
N PRO A 635 28.13 9.82 14.19
CA PRO A 635 27.12 9.17 15.03
C PRO A 635 26.14 10.16 15.66
N LYS A 636 26.58 11.40 15.92
CA LYS A 636 25.70 12.45 16.45
C LYS A 636 24.67 12.88 15.41
N PHE A 637 25.03 12.98 14.14
CA PHE A 637 24.08 13.34 13.09
C PHE A 637 23.02 12.24 12.93
N VAL A 638 23.44 10.98 12.85
CA VAL A 638 22.52 9.84 12.71
C VAL A 638 21.57 9.71 13.90
N ALA A 639 22.03 10.00 15.12
CA ALA A 639 21.20 9.88 16.33
C ALA A 639 20.31 11.10 16.63
N SER A 640 20.59 12.27 16.05
CA SER A 640 19.87 13.52 16.40
C SER A 640 19.11 14.16 15.25
N ALA A 641 19.45 13.82 14.00
CA ALA A 641 18.69 14.26 12.85
C ALA A 641 17.37 13.48 12.76
N PRO A 642 16.28 14.09 12.24
CA PRO A 642 15.08 13.35 11.90
C PRO A 642 15.41 12.21 10.92
N ASP A 643 14.78 11.05 11.08
CA ASP A 643 15.02 9.86 10.24
C ASP A 643 14.90 10.18 8.74
N GLU A 644 13.98 11.05 8.34
CA GLU A 644 13.80 11.53 6.96
C GLU A 644 15.09 12.15 6.40
N VAL A 645 15.79 12.95 7.20
CA VAL A 645 17.01 13.68 6.82
C VAL A 645 18.21 12.73 6.72
N VAL A 646 18.17 11.61 7.44
CA VAL A 646 19.17 10.54 7.38
C VAL A 646 18.93 9.67 6.15
N GLU A 647 17.69 9.26 5.91
CA GLU A 647 17.29 8.46 4.75
C GLU A 647 17.48 9.21 3.43
N GLU A 648 17.14 10.50 3.36
CA GLU A 648 17.42 11.35 2.21
C GLU A 648 18.93 11.45 1.92
N ALA A 649 19.74 11.60 2.97
CA ALA A 649 21.20 11.63 2.81
C ALA A 649 21.76 10.28 2.32
N ARG A 650 21.20 9.14 2.77
CA ARG A 650 21.56 7.80 2.29
C ARG A 650 21.16 7.58 0.83
N ALA A 651 19.94 7.96 0.46
CA ALA A 651 19.47 7.85 -0.92
C ALA A 651 20.31 8.71 -1.88
N ASN A 652 20.60 9.95 -1.49
CA ASN A 652 21.46 10.84 -2.27
C ASN A 652 22.90 10.31 -2.36
N LEU A 653 23.44 9.71 -1.29
CA LEU A 653 24.75 9.05 -1.35
C LEU A 653 24.76 7.92 -2.40
N ALA A 654 23.76 7.04 -2.39
CA ALA A 654 23.67 5.93 -3.33
C ALA A 654 23.60 6.41 -4.80
N GLU A 655 22.78 7.44 -5.08
CA GLU A 655 22.66 8.04 -6.41
C GLU A 655 24.00 8.62 -6.91
N ARG A 656 24.73 9.33 -6.03
CA ARG A 656 26.04 9.91 -6.37
C ARG A 656 27.13 8.86 -6.53
N GLU A 657 27.05 7.74 -5.82
CA GLU A 657 27.98 6.61 -5.99
C GLU A 657 27.75 5.91 -7.33
N GLU A 658 26.50 5.79 -7.78
CA GLU A 658 26.17 5.29 -9.11
C GLU A 658 26.68 6.23 -10.21
N GLU A 659 26.47 7.55 -10.06
CA GLU A 659 27.03 8.57 -10.96
C GLU A 659 28.57 8.47 -11.03
N GLU A 660 29.24 8.25 -9.89
CA GLU A 660 30.70 8.09 -9.83
C GLU A 660 31.16 6.85 -10.58
N ALA A 661 30.45 5.73 -10.44
CA ALA A 661 30.74 4.49 -11.15
C ALA A 661 30.61 4.67 -12.67
N GLN A 662 29.57 5.37 -13.14
CA GLN A 662 29.37 5.66 -14.56
C GLN A 662 30.47 6.55 -15.13
N LEU A 663 30.85 7.61 -14.42
CA LEU A 663 31.92 8.52 -14.87
C LEU A 663 33.30 7.83 -14.86
N LYS A 664 33.58 6.96 -13.88
CA LYS A 664 34.81 6.14 -13.86
C LYS A 664 34.84 5.17 -15.04
N ALA A 665 33.74 4.46 -15.30
CA ALA A 665 33.65 3.54 -16.44
C ALA A 665 33.80 4.26 -17.80
N ALA A 666 33.41 5.52 -17.91
CA ALA A 666 33.67 6.34 -19.10
C ALA A 666 35.14 6.77 -19.19
N MET A 667 35.76 7.14 -18.07
CA MET A 667 37.18 7.50 -17.99
C MET A 667 38.09 6.31 -18.33
N ASP A 668 37.82 5.13 -17.78
CA ASP A 668 38.59 3.91 -18.05
C ASP A 668 38.57 3.59 -19.55
N ARG A 669 37.40 3.71 -20.18
CA ARG A 669 37.25 3.55 -21.63
C ARG A 669 38.02 4.59 -22.44
N LEU A 670 38.04 5.86 -22.00
CA LEU A 670 38.87 6.88 -22.64
C LEU A 670 40.38 6.61 -22.48
N ASN A 671 40.80 5.91 -21.41
CA ASN A 671 42.19 5.55 -21.18
C ASN A 671 42.65 4.33 -21.99
N GLU A 672 41.72 3.50 -22.45
CA GLU A 672 41.97 2.38 -23.37
C GLU A 672 42.17 2.81 -24.83
N ILE A 673 41.80 4.06 -25.14
CA ILE A 673 41.84 4.70 -26.46
C ILE A 673 43.07 5.60 -26.56
#